data_AF-A0A0J8VKL7-F1
#
_entry.id   AF-A0A0J8VKL7-F1
#
_cell.length_a   1.000
_cell.length_b   1.000
_cell.length_c   1.000
_cell.angle_alpha   90.00
_cell.angle_beta   90.00
_cell.angle_gamma   90.00
#
_symmetry.space_group_name_H-M   'P 1'
#
loop_
_entity.id
_entity.type
_entity.pdbx_description
1 polymer ?
#
loop_
_entity_poly.entity_id
_entity_poly.type
_entity_poly.pdbx_seq_one_letter_code
_entity_poly.pdbx_strand_id
1 'polypeptide(L)'
;MKRKLLAQAIGILSLCGAAAPALALEAWNGQEGGDTYQVIFAGNVYSNAWWVGASNCPTSDDPSNPWRQVRAATAIEITQFGNPSNCDIASGAPATKLPDYSSAQSYQKDDKVSKDGVSYKALMPIPPSSFAPGEPNPWMAYVAVPQWQAGKVYQQGDVVMVNGQGYKAWFYNVDQDPSKEQNQNPTGDNSQPWKPLGTLKVWTDQELASAPTLDVQKLYPAGSLVRFQGQPYVSLATVQHVQPSDPSPWGIFIDWAGTKERVGTPKSEWPAHVYAPYVDFTLNTIPDLASLASSKKITHYTLAFIVAKDANTCLPTWGTAYNINDYTQYSKIKALRDAGGDVQVSIGGANNSPLAAACKNVNDLQQHYYDIVDNLNLKVLDFDIEGNWVADHESIQRRNTALKMVQERWKQEGRKVGLLFTLPILPTGLTPEGIYVLEDAKAKGVELTGVNVMTMDYGNTVCQSSGKEGQNIHGKCATSAIDNLFQQVKKIWPEKSDSAINAMLGTTPMIGYNDVQGETFYLSDARLVMQQAQERQLGMIGIWSIARDQPGQQGYVGPENSGLTAQQAPLYAFSDVFSPFTSASSSSGGGSQPTPTPTPTPSNVAPVANAGVSQTVQGAQAVTLDGSGSADADGDTLTYQWQQTSGPSVTLSNANQARSTFTPPSSQHAEYGFRLTVNDGQHSAYADTSVTVLEASQPVAPTINLASSFQGQSGSTIVVTATAADPDSSSEQLRWSWTVPSGIGQVTGQDSNTLTIVASNVTATQSFPLAVRVTDQSGLSANASTTLQINPLPQPSGGDFQYVYPQNISQYKAGTRVKGKDGNIYECKPFPYAGWCKGAAWSYAPGAGLNWADAWIKR
;
A
#
# COMPACT_ATOMS: atom_id res chain seq x y z
N MET A 1 12.36 -25.63 42.19
CA MET A 1 12.33 -26.60 43.32
C MET A 1 11.76 -25.88 44.54
N LYS A 2 10.88 -26.56 45.29
CA LYS A 2 10.11 -26.06 46.45
C LYS A 2 11.00 -25.68 47.66
N ARG A 3 10.62 -24.65 48.44
CA ARG A 3 10.20 -24.76 49.87
C ARG A 3 9.79 -23.41 50.49
N LYS A 4 8.61 -23.41 51.13
CA LYS A 4 8.06 -22.40 52.08
C LYS A 4 8.76 -22.49 53.44
N LEU A 5 8.70 -21.42 54.25
CA LEU A 5 8.39 -21.51 55.69
C LEU A 5 7.98 -20.15 56.31
N LEU A 6 6.92 -20.21 57.13
CA LEU A 6 6.31 -19.18 57.98
C LEU A 6 7.08 -19.01 59.31
N ALA A 7 6.98 -17.82 59.94
CA ALA A 7 6.78 -17.60 61.40
C ALA A 7 6.50 -16.10 61.66
N GLN A 8 5.26 -15.70 61.98
CA GLN A 8 4.64 -15.54 63.32
C GLN A 8 5.05 -14.28 64.11
N ALA A 9 4.02 -13.50 64.46
CA ALA A 9 4.07 -12.26 65.23
C ALA A 9 4.02 -12.51 66.75
N ILE A 10 4.73 -11.67 67.52
CA ILE A 10 4.46 -11.34 68.93
C ILE A 10 4.64 -9.81 69.05
N GLY A 11 3.64 -9.12 69.60
CA GLY A 11 3.68 -7.66 69.82
C GLY A 11 4.10 -7.27 71.23
N ILE A 12 4.50 -5.99 71.41
CA ILE A 12 3.93 -4.99 72.34
C ILE A 12 4.71 -3.65 72.22
N LEU A 13 3.94 -2.59 71.97
CA LEU A 13 4.09 -1.13 72.19
C LEU A 13 5.48 -0.54 72.57
N SER A 14 6.01 0.42 71.80
CA SER A 14 5.70 1.88 71.85
C SER A 14 6.85 2.77 71.32
N LEU A 15 6.45 3.94 70.78
CA LEU A 15 7.21 5.15 70.38
C LEU A 15 7.82 5.28 68.96
N CYS A 16 7.12 6.10 68.17
CA CYS A 16 7.58 7.05 67.14
C CYS A 16 8.71 6.66 66.17
N GLY A 17 8.28 6.35 64.95
CA GLY A 17 9.08 6.41 63.73
C GLY A 17 8.40 5.56 62.67
N ALA A 18 7.71 6.18 61.71
CA ALA A 18 7.27 5.46 60.51
C ALA A 18 8.53 4.98 59.78
N ALA A 19 8.93 3.72 60.01
CA ALA A 19 10.01 3.11 59.26
C ALA A 19 9.52 2.98 57.80
N ALA A 20 10.09 3.79 56.91
CA ALA A 20 10.00 3.56 55.48
C ALA A 20 10.44 2.10 55.20
N PRO A 21 9.81 1.40 54.23
CA PRO A 21 10.26 0.06 53.88
C PRO A 21 11.74 0.12 53.53
N ALA A 22 12.56 -0.69 54.20
CA ALA A 22 13.97 -0.80 53.89
C ALA A 22 14.08 -1.26 52.42
N LEU A 23 14.62 -0.37 51.57
CA LEU A 23 14.85 -0.69 50.16
C LEU A 23 15.78 -1.91 50.07
N ALA A 24 15.47 -2.85 49.18
CA ALA A 24 16.33 -4.00 48.97
C ALA A 24 17.68 -3.53 48.40
N LEU A 25 18.76 -3.82 49.12
CA LEU A 25 20.14 -3.52 48.71
C LEU A 25 20.67 -4.65 47.82
N GLU A 26 21.24 -4.31 46.68
CA GLU A 26 21.87 -5.24 45.74
C GLU A 26 23.19 -4.70 45.20
N ALA A 27 23.98 -5.49 44.46
CA ALA A 27 25.15 -4.97 43.75
C ALA A 27 24.75 -4.32 42.42
N TRP A 28 25.46 -3.25 42.02
CA TRP A 28 25.20 -2.59 40.75
C TRP A 28 25.50 -3.52 39.57
N ASN A 29 24.57 -3.70 38.65
CA ASN A 29 24.71 -4.57 37.48
C ASN A 29 24.02 -3.96 36.25
N GLY A 30 24.04 -2.63 36.15
CA GLY A 30 23.31 -1.90 35.11
C GLY A 30 21.80 -1.84 35.35
N GLN A 31 21.37 -1.66 36.61
CA GLN A 31 19.95 -1.46 36.96
C GLN A 31 19.33 -0.33 36.13
N GLU A 32 18.11 -0.55 35.66
CA GLU A 32 17.33 0.43 34.91
C GLU A 32 15.96 0.66 35.56
N GLY A 33 15.47 1.90 35.54
CA GLY A 33 14.11 2.21 35.97
C GLY A 33 13.99 3.44 36.85
N GLY A 34 12.73 3.81 37.13
CA GLY A 34 12.37 4.96 37.97
C GLY A 34 12.15 4.65 39.45
N ASP A 35 12.10 3.36 39.83
CA ASP A 35 11.98 2.93 41.22
C ASP A 35 13.23 3.33 42.02
N THR A 36 13.08 3.59 43.33
CA THR A 36 14.23 3.90 44.19
C THR A 36 15.03 2.62 44.51
N TYR A 37 16.16 2.45 43.85
CA TYR A 37 17.15 1.41 44.09
C TYR A 37 18.13 1.83 45.19
N GLN A 38 18.66 0.85 45.92
CA GLN A 38 19.95 1.00 46.59
C GLN A 38 20.92 -0.04 46.05
N VAL A 39 22.05 0.42 45.49
CA VAL A 39 23.06 -0.45 44.86
C VAL A 39 24.44 -0.27 45.50
N ILE A 40 25.19 -1.37 45.62
CA ILE A 40 26.61 -1.36 45.99
C ILE A 40 27.46 -1.21 44.74
N PHE A 41 28.32 -0.21 44.72
CA PHE A 41 29.31 0.03 43.67
C PHE A 41 30.58 0.66 44.26
N ALA A 42 31.76 0.15 43.90
CA ALA A 42 33.07 0.62 44.32
C ALA A 42 33.20 0.90 45.85
N GLY A 43 32.59 0.04 46.67
CA GLY A 43 32.62 0.11 48.14
C GLY A 43 31.55 1.01 48.76
N ASN A 44 30.66 1.60 47.98
CA ASN A 44 29.65 2.55 48.44
C ASN A 44 28.24 2.11 48.05
N VAL A 45 27.25 2.54 48.83
CA VAL A 45 25.83 2.40 48.53
C VAL A 45 25.32 3.68 47.87
N TYR A 46 24.72 3.54 46.69
CA TYR A 46 24.09 4.63 45.94
C TYR A 46 22.58 4.44 45.90
N SER A 47 21.83 5.54 45.92
CA SER A 47 20.40 5.56 45.66
C SER A 47 20.13 6.46 44.46
N ASN A 48 19.24 6.05 43.57
CA ASN A 48 18.86 6.91 42.46
C ASN A 48 17.87 7.99 42.90
N ALA A 49 18.06 9.19 42.35
CA ALA A 49 17.21 10.35 42.60
C ALA A 49 16.06 10.48 41.57
N TRP A 50 16.24 9.89 40.38
CA TRP A 50 15.24 9.75 39.31
C TRP A 50 15.60 8.52 38.46
N TRP A 51 14.97 8.39 37.30
CA TRP A 51 15.19 7.27 36.39
C TRP A 51 16.69 7.04 36.06
N VAL A 52 17.13 5.79 36.21
CA VAL A 52 18.46 5.30 35.83
C VAL A 52 18.38 4.43 34.57
N GLY A 53 19.30 4.59 33.64
CA GLY A 53 19.55 3.67 32.53
C GLY A 53 20.79 2.80 32.82
N ALA A 54 20.98 1.72 32.07
CA ALA A 54 21.99 0.71 32.40
C ALA A 54 23.41 1.29 32.33
N SER A 55 23.63 2.26 31.44
CA SER A 55 24.89 3.00 31.27
C SER A 55 25.11 4.10 32.31
N ASN A 56 24.13 4.41 33.17
CA ASN A 56 24.33 5.35 34.27
C ASN A 56 25.15 4.68 35.38
N CYS A 57 26.47 4.80 35.22
CA CYS A 57 27.49 4.31 36.12
C CYS A 57 27.46 5.08 37.47
N PRO A 58 27.45 4.43 38.64
CA PRO A 58 27.46 5.08 39.96
C PRO A 58 28.87 5.58 40.34
N THR A 59 29.50 6.40 39.50
CA THR A 59 30.90 6.83 39.65
C THR A 59 31.13 8.33 39.72
N SER A 60 30.13 9.18 39.42
CA SER A 60 30.35 10.63 39.34
C SER A 60 29.51 11.43 40.33
N ASP A 61 30.14 12.40 41.00
CA ASP A 61 29.49 13.51 41.72
C ASP A 61 28.92 14.57 40.74
N ASP A 62 28.47 14.11 39.58
CA ASP A 62 27.85 14.96 38.56
C ASP A 62 26.36 15.19 38.92
N PRO A 63 25.88 16.44 39.00
CA PRO A 63 24.47 16.73 39.22
C PRO A 63 23.52 16.06 38.21
N SER A 64 23.99 15.75 37.00
CA SER A 64 23.22 15.07 35.94
C SER A 64 23.23 13.54 36.03
N ASN A 65 24.10 12.95 36.86
CA ASN A 65 24.06 11.52 37.15
C ASN A 65 22.84 11.23 38.04
N PRO A 66 22.02 10.23 37.76
CA PRO A 66 20.87 9.88 38.62
C PRO A 66 21.28 9.30 39.98
N TRP A 67 22.50 8.81 40.17
CA TRP A 67 22.94 8.18 41.41
C TRP A 67 23.43 9.18 42.47
N ARG A 68 23.04 8.96 43.72
CA ARG A 68 23.49 9.72 44.89
C ARG A 68 24.11 8.77 45.89
N GLN A 69 25.35 9.00 46.27
CA GLN A 69 25.98 8.23 47.33
C GLN A 69 25.22 8.45 48.64
N VAL A 70 24.80 7.36 49.28
CA VAL A 70 24.08 7.39 50.56
C VAL A 70 25.03 7.14 51.72
N ARG A 71 25.89 6.11 51.60
CA ARG A 71 26.85 5.70 52.64
C ARG A 71 27.90 4.74 52.08
N ALA A 72 28.93 4.43 52.88
CA ALA A 72 29.80 3.29 52.61
C ALA A 72 29.05 1.96 52.80
N ALA A 73 29.37 0.95 51.98
CA ALA A 73 28.88 -0.41 52.15
C ALA A 73 29.68 -1.13 53.24
N THR A 74 29.01 -1.92 54.08
CA THR A 74 29.69 -2.73 55.10
C THR A 74 30.36 -3.96 54.48
N ALA A 75 31.35 -4.53 55.17
CA ALA A 75 32.02 -5.76 54.71
C ALA A 75 31.04 -6.94 54.54
N ILE A 76 29.99 -7.01 55.38
CA ILE A 76 28.95 -8.04 55.29
C ILE A 76 28.12 -7.84 54.02
N GLU A 77 27.69 -6.61 53.73
CA GLU A 77 26.91 -6.29 52.52
C GLU A 77 27.71 -6.53 51.24
N ILE A 78 28.98 -6.15 51.22
CA ILE A 78 29.89 -6.44 50.09
C ILE A 78 30.02 -7.95 49.88
N THR A 79 30.15 -8.73 50.96
CA THR A 79 30.26 -10.19 50.87
C THR A 79 28.94 -10.84 50.43
N GLN A 80 27.81 -10.28 50.86
CA GLN A 80 26.48 -10.83 50.62
C GLN A 80 25.93 -10.49 49.22
N PHE A 81 26.16 -9.27 48.73
CA PHE A 81 25.53 -8.77 47.51
C PHE A 81 26.53 -8.54 46.36
N GLY A 82 27.82 -8.35 46.66
CA GLY A 82 28.87 -8.06 45.69
C GLY A 82 29.35 -6.60 45.72
N ASN A 83 30.49 -6.34 45.09
CA ASN A 83 31.09 -4.99 44.99
C ASN A 83 31.75 -4.75 43.63
N PRO A 84 30.96 -4.51 42.58
CA PRO A 84 31.46 -4.16 41.25
C PRO A 84 32.16 -2.81 41.30
N SER A 85 33.27 -2.69 40.59
CA SER A 85 34.10 -1.47 40.57
C SER A 85 34.31 -0.91 39.16
N ASN A 86 33.70 -1.52 38.14
CA ASN A 86 33.69 -1.05 36.77
C ASN A 86 32.26 -1.04 36.23
N CYS A 87 32.03 -0.21 35.22
CA CYS A 87 30.73 -0.05 34.59
C CYS A 87 30.54 -0.85 33.31
N ASP A 88 31.33 -1.92 33.20
CA ASP A 88 31.13 -2.94 32.18
C ASP A 88 29.89 -3.73 32.57
N ILE A 89 28.72 -3.22 32.16
CA ILE A 89 27.51 -4.02 32.07
C ILE A 89 27.92 -5.19 31.16
N ALA A 90 27.61 -6.42 31.53
CA ALA A 90 27.79 -7.54 30.62
C ALA A 90 26.78 -7.46 29.45
N SER A 91 26.74 -6.35 28.71
CA SER A 91 26.16 -6.24 27.39
C SER A 91 27.22 -6.71 26.39
N GLY A 92 27.13 -8.00 26.04
CA GLY A 92 27.95 -8.58 25.01
C GLY A 92 29.10 -9.43 25.54
N ALA A 93 28.78 -10.65 25.98
CA ALA A 93 29.62 -11.74 25.47
C ALA A 93 29.66 -11.56 23.94
N PRO A 94 30.83 -11.53 23.29
CA PRO A 94 30.86 -11.52 21.83
C PRO A 94 30.00 -12.69 21.41
N ALA A 95 28.91 -12.42 20.69
CA ALA A 95 28.06 -13.46 20.14
C ALA A 95 29.01 -14.45 19.49
N THR A 96 29.10 -15.66 20.04
CA THR A 96 29.97 -16.70 19.51
C THR A 96 29.65 -16.76 18.03
N LYS A 97 30.60 -16.37 17.18
CA LYS A 97 30.35 -16.23 15.74
C LYS A 97 29.73 -17.56 15.28
N LEU A 98 28.47 -17.51 14.83
CA LEU A 98 27.80 -18.71 14.36
C LEU A 98 28.61 -19.29 13.18
N PRO A 99 28.71 -20.61 13.06
CA PRO A 99 29.38 -21.23 11.93
C PRO A 99 28.69 -20.80 10.62
N ASP A 100 29.48 -20.52 9.58
CA ASP A 100 28.94 -20.15 8.27
C ASP A 100 28.23 -21.37 7.64
N TYR A 101 27.09 -21.15 6.99
CA TYR A 101 26.33 -22.20 6.33
C TYR A 101 27.14 -22.88 5.23
N SER A 102 27.07 -24.21 5.18
CA SER A 102 27.60 -25.07 4.12
C SER A 102 26.51 -25.98 3.57
N SER A 103 26.35 -26.00 2.24
CA SER A 103 25.43 -26.91 1.54
C SER A 103 25.91 -28.37 1.55
N ALA A 104 27.17 -28.64 1.89
CA ALA A 104 27.70 -30.00 1.96
C ALA A 104 27.48 -30.67 3.34
N GLN A 105 26.99 -29.92 4.32
CA GLN A 105 26.84 -30.38 5.71
C GLN A 105 25.38 -30.74 6.02
N SER A 106 25.20 -31.70 6.92
CA SER A 106 23.91 -31.99 7.54
C SER A 106 23.74 -31.22 8.85
N TYR A 107 22.52 -30.81 9.16
CA TYR A 107 22.17 -30.07 10.37
C TYR A 107 21.10 -30.82 11.15
N GLN A 108 21.23 -30.82 12.46
CA GLN A 108 20.18 -31.27 13.37
C GLN A 108 19.19 -30.15 13.64
N LYS A 109 18.01 -30.51 14.15
CA LYS A 109 17.06 -29.52 14.63
C LYS A 109 17.72 -28.62 15.69
N ASP A 110 17.43 -27.33 15.61
CA ASP A 110 17.96 -26.25 16.46
C ASP A 110 19.43 -25.89 16.27
N ASP A 111 20.16 -26.54 15.34
CA ASP A 111 21.47 -26.05 14.89
C ASP A 111 21.34 -24.63 14.32
N LYS A 112 22.33 -23.79 14.62
CA LYS A 112 22.37 -22.39 14.21
C LYS A 112 23.55 -22.12 13.27
N VAL A 113 23.30 -21.38 12.20
CA VAL A 113 24.30 -21.01 11.21
C VAL A 113 24.19 -19.52 10.85
N SER A 114 25.26 -18.96 10.32
CA SER A 114 25.29 -17.64 9.69
C SER A 114 25.32 -17.79 8.17
N LYS A 115 24.53 -17.00 7.45
CA LYS A 115 24.63 -16.85 6.00
C LYS A 115 24.33 -15.40 5.64
N ASP A 116 25.23 -14.78 4.88
CA ASP A 116 25.10 -13.38 4.41
C ASP A 116 24.83 -12.37 5.55
N GLY A 117 25.41 -12.61 6.73
CA GLY A 117 25.25 -11.76 7.91
C GLY A 117 23.90 -11.89 8.61
N VAL A 118 23.09 -12.91 8.26
CA VAL A 118 21.86 -13.28 8.95
C VAL A 118 22.06 -14.62 9.66
N SER A 119 21.53 -14.72 10.88
CA SER A 119 21.53 -15.95 11.65
C SER A 119 20.28 -16.76 11.33
N TYR A 120 20.44 -18.07 11.16
CA TYR A 120 19.35 -19.00 10.89
C TYR A 120 19.40 -20.17 11.87
N LYS A 121 18.24 -20.78 12.09
CA LYS A 121 18.07 -21.98 12.88
C LYS A 121 17.36 -23.06 12.08
N ALA A 122 17.88 -24.28 12.14
CA ALA A 122 17.23 -25.44 11.57
C ALA A 122 15.94 -25.78 12.35
N LEU A 123 14.80 -25.80 11.69
CA LEU A 123 13.49 -26.11 12.30
C LEU A 123 13.26 -27.62 12.43
N MET A 124 14.04 -28.40 11.69
CA MET A 124 14.03 -29.86 11.62
C MET A 124 15.41 -30.37 11.17
N PRO A 125 15.69 -31.69 11.18
CA PRO A 125 16.91 -32.22 10.58
C PRO A 125 17.00 -31.90 9.07
N ILE A 126 18.15 -31.43 8.61
CA ILE A 126 18.39 -30.97 7.23
C ILE A 126 19.58 -31.76 6.64
N PRO A 127 19.38 -32.58 5.60
CA PRO A 127 20.48 -33.26 4.93
C PRO A 127 21.30 -32.30 4.04
N PRO A 128 22.49 -32.70 3.58
CA PRO A 128 23.27 -31.94 2.60
C PRO A 128 22.47 -31.68 1.32
N SER A 129 22.80 -30.59 0.63
CA SER A 129 22.18 -30.15 -0.63
C SER A 129 20.67 -29.95 -0.54
N SER A 130 20.15 -29.61 0.64
CA SER A 130 18.76 -29.22 0.85
C SER A 130 18.57 -27.70 0.60
N PHE A 131 17.48 -27.11 1.13
CA PHE A 131 17.26 -25.67 1.10
C PHE A 131 18.45 -24.92 1.70
N ALA A 132 18.86 -23.83 1.07
CA ALA A 132 19.79 -22.89 1.68
C ALA A 132 19.03 -21.88 2.56
N PRO A 133 19.61 -21.44 3.69
CA PRO A 133 18.98 -20.43 4.52
C PRO A 133 18.71 -19.13 3.74
N GLY A 134 17.55 -18.51 3.97
CA GLY A 134 17.15 -17.23 3.38
C GLY A 134 16.74 -17.26 1.89
N GLU A 135 16.90 -18.39 1.21
CA GLU A 135 16.54 -18.53 -0.20
C GLU A 135 15.10 -19.00 -0.38
N PRO A 136 14.46 -18.69 -1.52
CA PRO A 136 13.20 -19.33 -1.91
C PRO A 136 13.38 -20.84 -2.10
N ASN A 137 12.27 -21.55 -2.32
CA ASN A 137 12.34 -22.97 -2.69
C ASN A 137 13.28 -23.14 -3.90
N PRO A 138 14.28 -24.04 -3.82
CA PRO A 138 15.26 -24.18 -4.88
C PRO A 138 14.68 -24.83 -6.14
N TRP A 139 13.42 -25.29 -6.12
CA TRP A 139 12.66 -25.64 -7.30
C TRP A 139 11.74 -24.49 -7.72
N MET A 140 11.93 -24.01 -8.95
CA MET A 140 11.07 -23.01 -9.55
C MET A 140 10.17 -23.66 -10.60
N ALA A 141 8.87 -23.40 -10.55
CA ALA A 141 7.96 -23.83 -11.60
C ALA A 141 8.42 -23.24 -12.93
N TYR A 142 8.52 -24.07 -13.97
CA TYR A 142 8.85 -23.57 -15.29
C TYR A 142 7.67 -22.79 -15.84
N VAL A 143 7.84 -21.49 -16.00
CA VAL A 143 6.90 -20.61 -16.68
C VAL A 143 7.47 -20.28 -18.05
N ALA A 144 6.71 -20.55 -19.11
CA ALA A 144 7.10 -20.16 -20.45
C ALA A 144 7.21 -18.64 -20.51
N VAL A 145 8.39 -18.13 -20.86
CA VAL A 145 8.63 -16.69 -20.96
C VAL A 145 8.13 -16.20 -22.33
N PRO A 146 7.11 -15.33 -22.38
CA PRO A 146 6.59 -14.83 -23.63
C PRO A 146 7.61 -13.93 -24.34
N GLN A 147 7.54 -13.88 -25.68
CA GLN A 147 8.28 -12.87 -26.43
C GLN A 147 7.70 -11.48 -26.13
N TRP A 148 8.57 -10.47 -26.06
CA TRP A 148 8.12 -9.09 -25.97
C TRP A 148 7.32 -8.70 -27.24
N GLN A 149 6.27 -7.92 -27.06
CA GLN A 149 5.36 -7.51 -28.12
C GLN A 149 5.12 -5.99 -28.00
N ALA A 150 5.33 -5.28 -29.11
CA ALA A 150 4.89 -3.89 -29.23
C ALA A 150 3.36 -3.80 -29.03
N GLY A 151 2.91 -2.76 -28.34
CA GLY A 151 1.53 -2.44 -28.01
C GLY A 151 0.98 -3.20 -26.80
N LYS A 152 1.72 -4.17 -26.26
CA LYS A 152 1.32 -4.90 -25.06
C LYS A 152 1.69 -4.10 -23.80
N VAL A 153 0.75 -4.06 -22.87
CA VAL A 153 0.97 -3.51 -21.52
C VAL A 153 1.70 -4.54 -20.67
N TYR A 154 2.72 -4.09 -19.97
CA TYR A 154 3.51 -4.87 -19.02
C TYR A 154 3.43 -4.25 -17.63
N GLN A 155 3.15 -5.09 -16.63
CA GLN A 155 3.09 -4.70 -15.23
C GLN A 155 4.41 -4.98 -14.52
N GLN A 156 4.64 -4.32 -13.37
CA GLN A 156 5.79 -4.63 -12.52
C GLN A 156 5.86 -6.13 -12.24
N GLY A 157 7.01 -6.74 -12.51
CA GLY A 157 7.21 -8.17 -12.31
C GLY A 157 7.20 -9.01 -13.58
N ASP A 158 6.54 -8.55 -14.66
CA ASP A 158 6.42 -9.31 -15.90
C ASP A 158 7.78 -9.61 -16.51
N VAL A 159 7.99 -10.86 -16.93
CA VAL A 159 9.22 -11.30 -17.60
C VAL A 159 8.93 -11.58 -19.08
N VAL A 160 9.75 -11.01 -19.96
CA VAL A 160 9.67 -11.18 -21.41
C VAL A 160 11.02 -11.57 -21.99
N MET A 161 10.99 -12.08 -23.22
CA MET A 161 12.19 -12.41 -23.98
C MET A 161 12.28 -11.63 -25.28
N VAL A 162 13.49 -11.17 -25.60
CA VAL A 162 13.84 -10.62 -26.92
C VAL A 162 15.17 -11.23 -27.36
N ASN A 163 15.18 -11.90 -28.52
CA ASN A 163 16.38 -12.53 -29.09
C ASN A 163 17.11 -13.48 -28.11
N GLY A 164 16.37 -14.23 -27.29
CA GLY A 164 16.95 -15.16 -26.30
C GLY A 164 17.44 -14.51 -24.99
N GLN A 165 17.34 -13.17 -24.87
CA GLN A 165 17.63 -12.43 -23.64
C GLN A 165 16.35 -12.17 -22.86
N GLY A 166 16.36 -12.41 -21.56
CA GLY A 166 15.26 -12.14 -20.65
C GLY A 166 15.30 -10.74 -20.07
N TYR A 167 14.13 -10.15 -19.85
CA TYR A 167 13.96 -8.84 -19.23
C TYR A 167 12.77 -8.87 -18.26
N LYS A 168 12.90 -8.21 -17.10
CA LYS A 168 11.83 -8.07 -16.11
C LYS A 168 11.37 -6.61 -16.03
N ALA A 169 10.07 -6.35 -16.09
CA ALA A 169 9.52 -5.01 -15.91
C ALA A 169 9.65 -4.56 -14.44
N TRP A 170 10.21 -3.37 -14.20
CA TRP A 170 10.29 -2.72 -12.89
C TRP A 170 9.02 -1.98 -12.51
N PHE A 171 8.28 -1.48 -13.51
CA PHE A 171 7.01 -0.77 -13.33
C PHE A 171 6.18 -0.86 -14.61
N TYR A 172 4.94 -0.36 -14.54
CA TYR A 172 4.00 -0.28 -15.65
C TYR A 172 4.66 0.36 -16.89
N ASN A 173 4.60 -0.31 -18.03
CA ASN A 173 5.05 0.26 -19.29
C ASN A 173 4.33 -0.33 -20.51
N VAL A 174 4.38 0.42 -21.62
CA VAL A 174 3.88 0.03 -22.93
C VAL A 174 4.88 0.50 -23.99
N ASP A 175 5.10 -0.31 -25.02
CA ASP A 175 5.90 0.04 -26.21
C ASP A 175 7.38 0.39 -26.00
N GLN A 176 7.92 0.20 -24.81
CA GLN A 176 9.35 0.37 -24.57
C GLN A 176 10.07 -0.95 -24.86
N ASP A 177 10.77 -1.05 -25.99
CA ASP A 177 11.55 -2.25 -26.37
C ASP A 177 12.67 -2.51 -25.36
N PRO A 178 12.64 -3.64 -24.61
CA PRO A 178 13.62 -3.94 -23.57
C PRO A 178 15.03 -4.21 -24.10
N SER A 179 15.17 -4.53 -25.40
CA SER A 179 16.49 -4.76 -26.01
C SER A 179 17.29 -3.47 -26.22
N LYS A 180 16.68 -2.30 -26.04
CA LYS A 180 17.34 -1.00 -26.14
C LYS A 180 17.91 -0.59 -24.78
N GLU A 181 19.21 -0.31 -24.71
CA GLU A 181 19.89 0.11 -23.47
C GLU A 181 19.22 1.31 -22.79
N GLN A 182 18.71 2.27 -23.57
CA GLN A 182 18.01 3.44 -23.05
C GLN A 182 16.72 3.13 -22.27
N ASN A 183 16.14 1.95 -22.45
CA ASN A 183 14.96 1.48 -21.73
C ASN A 183 15.34 0.53 -20.57
N GLN A 184 16.63 0.33 -20.31
CA GLN A 184 17.12 -0.60 -19.31
C GLN A 184 17.49 0.08 -17.99
N ASN A 185 17.19 -0.63 -16.92
CA ASN A 185 17.45 -0.29 -15.54
C ASN A 185 18.04 -1.52 -14.82
N PRO A 186 19.34 -1.79 -15.01
CA PRO A 186 19.97 -2.99 -14.44
C PRO A 186 19.94 -3.01 -12.91
N THR A 187 20.06 -1.84 -12.31
CA THR A 187 20.30 -1.59 -10.88
C THR A 187 19.04 -1.16 -10.12
N GLY A 188 17.97 -0.80 -10.81
CA GLY A 188 16.73 -0.31 -10.20
C GLY A 188 16.78 1.16 -9.77
N ASP A 189 17.83 1.88 -10.13
CA ASP A 189 18.17 3.23 -9.66
C ASP A 189 17.83 4.34 -10.66
N ASN A 190 17.31 3.98 -11.84
CA ASN A 190 16.85 4.94 -12.83
C ASN A 190 15.36 4.77 -13.15
N SER A 191 14.79 5.70 -13.92
CA SER A 191 13.36 5.71 -14.28
C SER A 191 13.05 4.88 -15.53
N GLN A 192 13.89 3.89 -15.88
CA GLN A 192 13.68 3.04 -17.06
C GLN A 192 13.01 1.71 -16.69
N PRO A 193 12.13 1.20 -17.58
CA PRO A 193 11.18 0.14 -17.23
C PRO A 193 11.78 -1.27 -17.11
N TRP A 194 12.94 -1.59 -17.71
CA TRP A 194 13.35 -2.99 -17.89
C TRP A 194 14.64 -3.38 -17.18
N LYS A 195 14.59 -4.40 -16.32
CA LYS A 195 15.77 -5.08 -15.77
C LYS A 195 16.27 -6.18 -16.71
N PRO A 196 17.51 -6.13 -17.23
CA PRO A 196 18.09 -7.27 -17.95
C PRO A 196 18.30 -8.46 -17.01
N LEU A 197 17.90 -9.66 -17.44
CA LEU A 197 18.09 -10.92 -16.71
C LEU A 197 19.19 -11.81 -17.31
N GLY A 198 19.66 -11.49 -18.52
CA GLY A 198 20.60 -12.32 -19.28
C GLY A 198 19.90 -13.43 -20.08
N THR A 199 20.69 -14.37 -20.61
CA THR A 199 20.17 -15.47 -21.44
C THR A 199 19.33 -16.43 -20.60
N LEU A 200 18.07 -16.62 -20.99
CA LEU A 200 17.18 -17.57 -20.34
C LEU A 200 17.22 -18.92 -21.05
N LYS A 201 17.28 -20.01 -20.28
CA LYS A 201 17.16 -21.36 -20.82
C LYS A 201 15.69 -21.64 -21.16
N VAL A 202 15.40 -21.83 -22.45
CA VAL A 202 14.08 -22.22 -22.96
C VAL A 202 14.08 -23.72 -23.22
N TRP A 203 13.05 -24.40 -22.75
CA TRP A 203 12.83 -25.82 -23.04
C TRP A 203 11.74 -25.96 -24.08
N THR A 204 11.94 -26.87 -25.04
CA THR A 204 10.93 -27.23 -26.03
C THR A 204 9.78 -28.00 -25.39
N ASP A 205 8.60 -27.98 -26.03
CA ASP A 205 7.44 -28.76 -25.57
C ASP A 205 7.77 -30.25 -25.41
N GLN A 206 8.64 -30.79 -26.28
CA GLN A 206 9.10 -32.18 -26.20
C GLN A 206 9.99 -32.42 -24.98
N GLU A 207 10.91 -31.51 -24.66
CA GLU A 207 11.76 -31.61 -23.47
C GLU A 207 10.94 -31.47 -22.19
N LEU A 208 9.96 -30.57 -22.16
CA LEU A 208 9.03 -30.42 -21.03
C LEU A 208 8.16 -31.67 -20.85
N ALA A 209 7.67 -32.26 -21.94
CA ALA A 209 6.87 -33.48 -21.90
C ALA A 209 7.68 -34.71 -21.45
N SER A 210 8.96 -34.78 -21.85
CA SER A 210 9.88 -35.89 -21.53
C SER A 210 10.66 -35.71 -20.23
N ALA A 211 10.48 -34.59 -19.52
CA ALA A 211 11.13 -34.33 -18.25
C ALA A 211 10.85 -35.47 -17.23
N PRO A 212 11.87 -35.98 -16.54
CA PRO A 212 11.71 -37.08 -15.59
C PRO A 212 10.88 -36.66 -14.39
N THR A 213 10.09 -37.59 -13.82
CA THR A 213 9.42 -37.34 -12.53
C THR A 213 10.47 -37.10 -11.45
N LEU A 214 10.22 -36.13 -10.57
CA LEU A 214 11.11 -35.79 -9.46
C LEU A 214 11.31 -37.01 -8.54
N ASP A 215 12.57 -37.38 -8.34
CA ASP A 215 13.02 -38.35 -7.33
C ASP A 215 13.84 -37.61 -6.28
N VAL A 216 13.26 -37.40 -5.09
CA VAL A 216 13.91 -36.64 -4.01
C VAL A 216 15.18 -37.30 -3.48
N GLN A 217 15.45 -38.58 -3.79
CA GLN A 217 16.71 -39.23 -3.40
C GLN A 217 17.84 -38.97 -4.40
N LYS A 218 17.56 -38.40 -5.57
CA LYS A 218 18.54 -38.08 -6.60
C LYS A 218 19.11 -36.68 -6.41
N LEU A 219 20.43 -36.53 -6.58
CA LEU A 219 21.10 -35.23 -6.64
C LEU A 219 20.89 -34.59 -8.03
N TYR A 220 20.35 -33.38 -8.05
CA TYR A 220 20.12 -32.60 -9.27
C TYR A 220 21.05 -31.39 -9.29
N PRO A 221 21.92 -31.24 -10.31
CA PRO A 221 22.68 -30.00 -10.53
C PRO A 221 21.74 -28.81 -10.83
N ALA A 222 22.18 -27.59 -10.54
CA ALA A 222 21.45 -26.38 -10.91
C ALA A 222 21.06 -26.35 -12.40
N GLY A 223 19.83 -25.95 -12.70
CA GLY A 223 19.27 -25.92 -14.06
C GLY A 223 18.68 -27.26 -14.55
N SER A 224 18.59 -28.27 -13.69
CA SER A 224 17.94 -29.55 -14.01
C SER A 224 16.43 -29.40 -14.10
N LEU A 225 15.82 -30.01 -15.14
CA LEU A 225 14.37 -30.05 -15.37
C LEU A 225 13.77 -31.36 -14.85
N VAL A 226 12.68 -31.27 -14.10
CA VAL A 226 11.91 -32.40 -13.56
C VAL A 226 10.41 -32.14 -13.67
N ARG A 227 9.59 -33.17 -13.45
CA ARG A 227 8.13 -33.05 -13.28
C ARG A 227 7.74 -33.35 -11.85
N PHE A 228 6.94 -32.48 -11.25
CA PHE A 228 6.31 -32.68 -9.95
C PHE A 228 4.80 -32.39 -10.09
N GLN A 229 3.96 -33.34 -9.67
CA GLN A 229 2.51 -33.27 -9.86
C GLN A 229 2.08 -32.94 -11.30
N GLY A 230 2.84 -33.45 -12.27
CA GLY A 230 2.59 -33.24 -13.71
C GLY A 230 3.13 -31.92 -14.28
N GLN A 231 3.55 -30.97 -13.44
CA GLN A 231 4.08 -29.66 -13.86
C GLN A 231 5.62 -29.68 -13.96
N PRO A 232 6.21 -28.99 -14.94
CA PRO A 232 7.65 -28.86 -15.08
C PRO A 232 8.25 -27.90 -14.04
N TYR A 233 9.38 -28.28 -13.45
CA TYR A 233 10.16 -27.47 -12.51
C TYR A 233 11.64 -27.48 -12.89
N VAL A 234 12.32 -26.36 -12.64
CA VAL A 234 13.75 -26.20 -12.83
C VAL A 234 14.41 -25.94 -11.49
N SER A 235 15.51 -26.64 -11.20
CA SER A 235 16.33 -26.39 -10.02
C SER A 235 17.14 -25.11 -10.17
N LEU A 236 17.15 -24.26 -9.13
CA LEU A 236 17.93 -23.02 -9.06
C LEU A 236 19.34 -23.23 -8.51
N ALA A 237 19.54 -24.32 -7.76
CA ALA A 237 20.80 -24.72 -7.16
C ALA A 237 21.00 -26.23 -7.29
N THR A 238 22.16 -26.73 -6.88
CA THR A 238 22.36 -28.17 -6.73
C THR A 238 21.56 -28.66 -5.53
N VAL A 239 20.62 -29.59 -5.74
CA VAL A 239 19.64 -29.99 -4.73
C VAL A 239 19.33 -31.48 -4.65
N GLN A 240 18.99 -31.94 -3.45
CA GLN A 240 18.56 -33.29 -3.09
C GLN A 240 17.62 -33.22 -1.86
N HIS A 241 16.78 -34.24 -1.67
CA HIS A 241 15.89 -34.40 -0.51
C HIS A 241 14.82 -33.31 -0.32
N VAL A 242 14.53 -32.52 -1.34
CA VAL A 242 13.57 -31.41 -1.32
C VAL A 242 12.69 -31.44 -2.56
N GLN A 243 11.43 -31.07 -2.41
CA GLN A 243 10.44 -30.97 -3.49
C GLN A 243 9.76 -29.59 -3.53
N PRO A 244 9.08 -29.23 -4.64
CA PRO A 244 8.52 -27.88 -4.82
C PRO A 244 7.48 -27.44 -3.79
N SER A 245 6.79 -28.38 -3.15
CA SER A 245 5.78 -28.08 -2.12
C SER A 245 6.35 -27.97 -0.71
N ASP A 246 7.63 -28.31 -0.50
CA ASP A 246 8.21 -28.28 0.84
C ASP A 246 8.40 -26.82 1.30
N PRO A 247 8.09 -26.51 2.57
CA PRO A 247 8.48 -25.25 3.18
C PRO A 247 9.99 -25.22 3.41
N SER A 248 10.55 -24.02 3.57
CA SER A 248 11.93 -23.89 4.05
C SER A 248 12.09 -24.57 5.42
N PRO A 249 13.07 -25.48 5.60
CA PRO A 249 13.41 -26.06 6.89
C PRO A 249 14.27 -25.11 7.76
N TRP A 250 14.66 -23.95 7.21
CA TRP A 250 15.35 -22.89 7.93
C TRP A 250 14.37 -21.81 8.36
N GLY A 251 14.50 -21.35 9.60
CA GLY A 251 13.88 -20.11 10.06
C GLY A 251 14.97 -19.10 10.44
N ILE A 252 14.68 -17.82 10.25
CA ILE A 252 15.57 -16.75 10.72
C ILE A 252 15.66 -16.81 12.24
N PHE A 253 16.87 -16.73 12.75
CA PHE A 253 17.16 -16.78 14.18
C PHE A 253 17.53 -15.40 14.69
N ILE A 254 16.73 -14.91 15.62
CA ILE A 254 17.02 -13.73 16.41
C ILE A 254 17.03 -14.19 17.87
N ASP A 255 18.08 -13.82 18.61
CA ASP A 255 18.17 -14.16 20.02
C ASP A 255 17.38 -13.13 20.86
N TRP A 256 16.10 -13.42 21.06
CA TRP A 256 15.19 -12.58 21.84
C TRP A 256 15.32 -12.74 23.37
N ALA A 257 16.36 -13.44 23.85
CA ALA A 257 16.55 -13.68 25.27
C ALA A 257 16.59 -12.34 26.05
N GLY A 258 15.75 -12.24 27.08
CA GLY A 258 15.65 -11.07 27.94
C GLY A 258 14.83 -9.91 27.36
N THR A 259 14.45 -9.94 26.07
CA THR A 259 13.74 -8.81 25.45
C THR A 259 12.38 -8.59 26.09
N LYS A 260 11.63 -9.68 26.32
CA LYS A 260 10.29 -9.66 26.91
C LYS A 260 10.27 -9.07 28.31
N GLU A 261 11.31 -9.36 29.09
CA GLU A 261 11.53 -8.80 30.43
C GLU A 261 11.93 -7.33 30.35
N ARG A 262 12.84 -6.96 29.42
CA ARG A 262 13.31 -5.57 29.22
C ARG A 262 12.18 -4.62 28.84
N VAL A 263 11.19 -5.06 28.07
CA VAL A 263 10.03 -4.23 27.69
C VAL A 263 8.89 -4.26 28.72
N GLY A 264 8.93 -5.15 29.72
CA GLY A 264 7.85 -5.33 30.69
C GLY A 264 6.53 -5.82 30.08
N THR A 265 5.52 -6.01 30.93
CA THR A 265 4.18 -6.50 30.51
C THR A 265 3.14 -5.40 30.70
N PRO A 266 2.26 -5.15 29.71
CA PRO A 266 1.19 -4.18 29.87
C PRO A 266 0.23 -4.58 30.99
N LYS A 267 -0.19 -3.59 31.78
CA LYS A 267 -1.08 -3.78 32.96
C LYS A 267 -2.56 -3.62 32.63
N SER A 268 -2.88 -3.09 31.46
CA SER A 268 -4.23 -2.73 31.02
C SER A 268 -4.51 -3.30 29.64
N GLU A 269 -5.78 -3.45 29.30
CA GLU A 269 -6.20 -3.73 27.93
C GLU A 269 -6.04 -2.49 27.05
N TRP A 270 -5.88 -2.70 25.75
CA TRP A 270 -5.80 -1.62 24.78
C TRP A 270 -7.13 -0.85 24.74
N PRO A 271 -7.14 0.49 24.87
CA PRO A 271 -8.38 1.29 24.86
C PRO A 271 -9.14 1.19 23.53
N ALA A 272 -10.47 1.34 23.59
CA ALA A 272 -11.31 1.38 22.39
C ALA A 272 -11.17 2.70 21.61
N HIS A 273 -10.90 3.79 22.34
CA HIS A 273 -10.55 5.10 21.80
C HIS A 273 -9.20 5.47 22.38
N VAL A 274 -8.18 5.64 21.54
CA VAL A 274 -6.80 5.84 21.98
C VAL A 274 -6.15 7.03 21.28
N TYR A 275 -5.49 7.89 22.07
CA TYR A 275 -4.48 8.80 21.54
C TYR A 275 -3.11 8.13 21.65
N ALA A 276 -2.52 7.77 20.51
CA ALA A 276 -1.25 7.06 20.44
C ALA A 276 -0.29 7.77 19.47
N PRO A 277 0.33 8.90 19.89
CA PRO A 277 1.27 9.65 19.06
C PRO A 277 2.46 8.77 18.63
N TYR A 278 2.97 9.03 17.43
CA TYR A 278 4.12 8.31 16.92
C TYR A 278 5.39 8.77 17.65
N VAL A 279 6.26 7.80 17.94
CA VAL A 279 7.60 7.99 18.48
C VAL A 279 8.56 7.45 17.44
N ASP A 280 9.38 8.32 16.84
CA ASP A 280 10.55 7.83 16.12
C ASP A 280 11.51 7.23 17.16
N PHE A 281 11.46 5.91 17.25
CA PHE A 281 12.17 5.10 18.21
C PHE A 281 13.62 4.87 17.80
N THR A 282 14.11 5.60 16.79
CA THR A 282 15.52 5.62 16.39
C THR A 282 16.25 6.89 16.87
N LEU A 283 15.50 7.90 17.30
CA LEU A 283 16.05 9.15 17.82
C LEU A 283 16.72 8.95 19.18
N ASN A 284 17.78 9.71 19.42
CA ASN A 284 18.43 9.76 20.74
C ASN A 284 17.63 10.58 21.76
N THR A 285 16.68 11.39 21.30
CA THR A 285 15.94 12.40 22.08
C THR A 285 14.54 11.96 22.48
N ILE A 286 14.26 10.65 22.48
CA ILE A 286 12.95 10.10 22.87
C ILE A 286 12.56 10.63 24.26
N PRO A 287 11.42 11.32 24.40
CA PRO A 287 10.99 11.89 25.68
C PRO A 287 10.74 10.80 26.73
N ASP A 288 10.68 11.21 28.00
CA ASP A 288 10.32 10.30 29.10
C ASP A 288 8.82 9.98 29.03
N LEU A 289 8.49 8.86 28.38
CA LEU A 289 7.12 8.41 28.15
C LEU A 289 6.37 8.15 29.47
N ALA A 290 7.06 7.66 30.50
CA ALA A 290 6.45 7.38 31.80
C ALA A 290 6.08 8.67 32.54
N SER A 291 6.96 9.68 32.46
CA SER A 291 6.68 11.02 33.01
C SER A 291 5.51 11.69 32.28
N LEU A 292 5.44 11.57 30.94
CA LEU A 292 4.33 12.10 30.15
C LEU A 292 3.00 11.41 30.44
N ALA A 293 2.99 10.10 30.71
CA ALA A 293 1.79 9.39 31.16
C ALA A 293 1.22 9.98 32.46
N SER A 294 2.09 10.33 33.41
CA SER A 294 1.68 10.89 34.70
C SER A 294 1.26 12.36 34.60
N SER A 295 2.09 13.17 33.93
CA SER A 295 1.98 14.64 33.90
C SER A 295 1.02 15.17 32.82
N LYS A 296 0.94 14.50 31.66
CA LYS A 296 0.16 14.93 30.49
C LYS A 296 -0.94 13.94 30.08
N LYS A 297 -1.07 12.80 30.78
CA LYS A 297 -2.04 11.73 30.48
C LYS A 297 -1.86 11.08 29.10
N ILE A 298 -0.67 11.21 28.52
CA ILE A 298 -0.29 10.52 27.28
C ILE A 298 0.19 9.12 27.67
N THR A 299 -0.70 8.14 27.60
CA THR A 299 -0.47 6.80 28.16
C THR A 299 -0.14 5.75 27.11
N HIS A 300 -0.42 6.03 25.83
CA HIS A 300 -0.22 5.10 24.73
C HIS A 300 0.63 5.75 23.64
N TYR A 301 1.44 4.95 22.95
CA TYR A 301 2.34 5.44 21.89
C TYR A 301 2.43 4.42 20.75
N THR A 302 2.72 4.93 19.55
CA THR A 302 3.07 4.12 18.38
C THR A 302 4.57 4.20 18.14
N LEU A 303 5.31 3.12 18.40
CA LEU A 303 6.76 3.11 18.21
C LEU A 303 7.10 2.83 16.73
N ALA A 304 7.83 3.75 16.11
CA ALA A 304 8.10 3.79 14.69
C ALA A 304 9.62 3.85 14.41
N PHE A 305 10.18 3.11 13.46
CA PHE A 305 9.58 2.01 12.71
C PHE A 305 10.47 0.77 12.77
N ILE A 306 9.82 -0.40 12.84
CA ILE A 306 10.48 -1.65 12.46
C ILE A 306 10.51 -1.73 10.94
N VAL A 307 11.69 -1.95 10.38
CA VAL A 307 11.92 -2.15 8.94
C VAL A 307 12.85 -3.34 8.71
N ALA A 308 12.92 -3.83 7.48
CA ALA A 308 13.97 -4.78 7.10
C ALA A 308 15.33 -4.07 7.11
N LYS A 309 16.39 -4.81 7.44
CA LYS A 309 17.78 -4.32 7.37
C LYS A 309 18.10 -3.68 6.01
N ASP A 310 17.59 -4.30 4.94
CA ASP A 310 17.60 -3.78 3.57
C ASP A 310 16.54 -4.51 2.72
N ALA A 311 16.41 -4.13 1.45
CA ALA A 311 15.40 -4.66 0.53
C ALA A 311 15.52 -6.17 0.22
N ASN A 312 16.66 -6.80 0.51
CA ASN A 312 16.95 -8.20 0.21
C ASN A 312 17.16 -9.05 1.46
N THR A 313 17.40 -8.42 2.61
CA THR A 313 17.68 -9.10 3.87
C THR A 313 16.45 -9.13 4.76
N CYS A 314 15.84 -10.32 4.93
CA CYS A 314 14.70 -10.55 5.80
C CYS A 314 15.08 -10.54 7.30
N LEU A 315 15.60 -9.41 7.80
CA LEU A 315 15.97 -9.22 9.20
C LEU A 315 15.32 -7.94 9.74
N PRO A 316 14.42 -8.01 10.74
CA PRO A 316 13.85 -6.83 11.37
C PRO A 316 14.87 -6.03 12.18
N THR A 317 14.78 -4.71 12.06
CA THR A 317 15.61 -3.70 12.72
C THR A 317 14.77 -2.48 13.06
N TRP A 318 15.22 -1.65 13.99
CA TRP A 318 14.68 -0.29 14.17
C TRP A 318 15.37 0.65 13.20
N GLY A 319 14.64 1.09 12.17
CA GLY A 319 15.10 2.02 11.13
C GLY A 319 16.44 1.67 10.47
N THR A 320 16.81 0.38 10.37
CA THR A 320 18.14 -0.14 9.94
C THR A 320 19.32 0.14 10.90
N ALA A 321 19.13 1.03 11.87
CA ALA A 321 20.18 1.51 12.76
C ALA A 321 20.43 0.58 13.96
N TYR A 322 19.37 -0.04 14.50
CA TYR A 322 19.47 -0.84 15.72
C TYR A 322 18.89 -2.23 15.56
N ASN A 323 19.57 -3.20 16.20
CA ASN A 323 19.07 -4.56 16.30
C ASN A 323 17.76 -4.60 17.10
N ILE A 324 16.83 -5.44 16.68
CA ILE A 324 15.52 -5.51 17.32
C ILE A 324 15.53 -6.27 18.66
N ASN A 325 16.49 -7.15 18.91
CA ASN A 325 16.47 -7.99 20.11
C ASN A 325 17.20 -7.37 21.31
N ASP A 326 18.15 -6.48 21.05
CA ASP A 326 19.00 -5.87 22.05
C ASP A 326 19.08 -4.36 21.81
N TYR A 327 18.01 -3.67 22.22
CA TYR A 327 17.91 -2.23 22.09
C TYR A 327 17.78 -1.54 23.45
N THR A 328 18.65 -0.57 23.71
CA THR A 328 18.79 0.11 25.00
C THR A 328 17.54 0.91 25.39
N GLN A 329 16.71 1.33 24.44
CA GLN A 329 15.50 2.10 24.71
C GLN A 329 14.33 1.25 25.24
N TYR A 330 14.44 -0.08 25.27
CA TYR A 330 13.36 -0.96 25.76
C TYR A 330 12.97 -0.72 27.22
N SER A 331 13.89 -0.23 28.05
CA SER A 331 13.60 0.20 29.41
C SER A 331 12.60 1.35 29.49
N LYS A 332 12.49 2.21 28.46
CA LYS A 332 11.45 3.24 28.36
C LYS A 332 10.06 2.64 28.17
N ILE A 333 9.94 1.56 27.39
CA ILE A 333 8.68 0.81 27.22
C ILE A 333 8.26 0.21 28.56
N LYS A 334 9.21 -0.42 29.26
CA LYS A 334 8.96 -0.98 30.59
C LYS A 334 8.52 0.09 31.58
N ALA A 335 9.22 1.22 31.65
CA ALA A 335 8.86 2.32 32.54
C ALA A 335 7.44 2.86 32.26
N LEU A 336 7.05 3.01 30.98
CA LEU A 336 5.70 3.39 30.60
C LEU A 336 4.65 2.37 31.05
N ARG A 337 4.89 1.08 30.84
CA ARG A 337 4.01 -0.01 31.29
C ARG A 337 3.90 -0.08 32.80
N ASP A 338 5.00 0.20 33.50
CA ASP A 338 5.00 0.30 34.95
C ASP A 338 4.14 1.47 35.44
N ALA A 339 4.13 2.59 34.71
CA ALA A 339 3.25 3.74 34.91
C ALA A 339 1.79 3.52 34.42
N GLY A 340 1.46 2.33 33.91
CA GLY A 340 0.10 1.96 33.49
C GLY A 340 -0.25 2.29 32.04
N GLY A 341 0.73 2.72 31.24
CA GLY A 341 0.59 2.89 29.79
C GLY A 341 0.91 1.62 28.99
N ASP A 342 0.91 1.73 27.67
CA ASP A 342 1.36 0.66 26.76
C ASP A 342 1.82 1.23 25.40
N VAL A 343 2.37 0.37 24.56
CA VAL A 343 2.79 0.72 23.20
C VAL A 343 2.19 -0.21 22.17
N GLN A 344 1.88 0.34 21.00
CA GLN A 344 1.82 -0.42 19.75
C GLN A 344 3.10 -0.17 18.96
N VAL A 345 3.39 -1.04 18.01
CA VAL A 345 4.57 -0.91 17.14
C VAL A 345 4.12 -0.81 15.70
N SER A 346 4.73 0.11 14.96
CA SER A 346 4.51 0.29 13.54
C SER A 346 5.64 -0.33 12.70
N ILE A 347 5.27 -1.11 11.69
CA ILE A 347 6.17 -1.74 10.73
C ILE A 347 6.02 -1.02 9.38
N GLY A 348 7.12 -0.46 8.86
CA GLY A 348 7.14 0.25 7.57
C GLY A 348 7.57 1.70 7.71
N GLY A 349 6.71 2.62 7.26
CA GLY A 349 6.95 4.06 7.21
C GLY A 349 7.55 4.54 5.88
N ALA A 350 7.74 5.86 5.75
CA ALA A 350 8.17 6.52 4.53
C ALA A 350 9.56 6.09 4.01
N ASN A 351 10.46 5.69 4.91
CA ASN A 351 11.85 5.35 4.60
C ASN A 351 12.17 3.87 4.84
N ASN A 352 13.08 3.32 4.02
CA ASN A 352 13.54 1.93 4.02
C ASN A 352 12.50 0.92 3.48
N SER A 353 12.87 -0.37 3.50
CA SER A 353 12.03 -1.45 3.00
C SER A 353 11.23 -2.10 4.14
N PRO A 354 9.91 -2.28 3.99
CA PRO A 354 9.12 -3.04 4.95
C PRO A 354 9.54 -4.52 4.92
N LEU A 355 9.30 -5.25 6.02
CA LEU A 355 9.58 -6.68 6.09
C LEU A 355 8.91 -7.48 4.97
N ALA A 356 7.69 -7.08 4.59
CA ALA A 356 6.96 -7.70 3.51
C ALA A 356 7.62 -7.55 2.14
N ALA A 357 8.45 -6.53 1.92
CA ALA A 357 9.22 -6.39 0.70
C ALA A 357 10.46 -7.31 0.70
N ALA A 358 11.18 -7.37 1.83
CA ALA A 358 12.44 -8.13 1.94
C ALA A 358 12.23 -9.64 2.13
N CYS A 359 11.30 -10.04 2.99
CA CYS A 359 11.00 -11.44 3.25
C CYS A 359 10.25 -12.06 2.09
N LYS A 360 10.94 -12.90 1.29
CA LYS A 360 10.34 -13.59 0.13
C LYS A 360 9.53 -14.82 0.52
N ASN A 361 9.83 -15.40 1.69
CA ASN A 361 9.08 -16.52 2.25
C ASN A 361 7.99 -16.02 3.20
N VAL A 362 6.74 -16.43 2.98
CA VAL A 362 5.59 -16.04 3.79
C VAL A 362 5.64 -16.58 5.22
N ASN A 363 6.22 -17.77 5.44
CA ASN A 363 6.35 -18.35 6.77
C ASN A 363 7.36 -17.58 7.63
N ASP A 364 8.48 -17.14 7.03
CA ASP A 364 9.46 -16.30 7.72
C ASP A 364 8.85 -14.96 8.11
N LEU A 365 8.08 -14.34 7.20
CA LEU A 365 7.38 -13.09 7.48
C LEU A 365 6.34 -13.25 8.60
N GLN A 366 5.54 -14.32 8.54
CA GLN A 366 4.57 -14.68 9.58
C GLN A 366 5.26 -14.85 10.94
N GLN A 367 6.39 -15.57 10.97
CA GLN A 367 7.16 -15.82 12.18
C GLN A 367 7.76 -14.53 12.75
N HIS A 368 8.26 -13.61 11.92
CA HIS A 368 8.69 -12.28 12.37
C HIS A 368 7.57 -11.49 13.02
N TYR A 369 6.38 -11.43 12.41
CA TYR A 369 5.23 -10.76 13.02
C TYR A 369 4.84 -11.39 14.36
N TYR A 370 4.90 -12.72 14.46
CA TYR A 370 4.66 -13.43 15.71
C TYR A 370 5.69 -13.05 16.78
N ASP A 371 6.98 -13.13 16.44
CA ASP A 371 8.08 -12.90 17.38
C ASP A 371 8.16 -11.46 17.84
N ILE A 372 7.90 -10.48 16.97
CA ILE A 372 7.81 -9.07 17.34
C ILE A 372 6.72 -8.88 18.40
N VAL A 373 5.53 -9.42 18.16
CA VAL A 373 4.40 -9.28 19.09
C VAL A 373 4.64 -10.03 20.40
N ASP A 374 5.25 -11.22 20.36
CA ASP A 374 5.56 -11.97 21.57
C ASP A 374 6.66 -11.35 22.42
N ASN A 375 7.78 -10.98 21.80
CA ASN A 375 8.96 -10.51 22.53
C ASN A 375 8.86 -9.05 22.95
N LEU A 376 8.00 -8.26 22.28
CA LEU A 376 7.69 -6.89 22.70
C LEU A 376 6.41 -6.78 23.56
N ASN A 377 5.77 -7.92 23.90
CA ASN A 377 4.51 -7.99 24.66
C ASN A 377 3.39 -7.11 24.08
N LEU A 378 3.21 -7.11 22.77
CA LEU A 378 2.27 -6.18 22.10
C LEU A 378 0.82 -6.67 22.13
N LYS A 379 -0.09 -5.70 22.19
CA LYS A 379 -1.53 -5.88 22.01
C LYS A 379 -2.02 -5.42 20.65
N VAL A 380 -1.30 -4.52 19.99
CA VAL A 380 -1.63 -4.00 18.66
C VAL A 380 -0.35 -3.90 17.83
N LEU A 381 -0.47 -4.25 16.56
CA LEU A 381 0.58 -4.11 15.56
C LEU A 381 0.04 -3.25 14.41
N ASP A 382 0.77 -2.18 14.10
CA ASP A 382 0.48 -1.25 13.03
C ASP A 382 1.38 -1.53 11.81
N PHE A 383 0.82 -1.35 10.62
CA PHE A 383 1.53 -1.44 9.36
C PHE A 383 1.38 -0.13 8.62
N ASP A 384 2.46 0.64 8.59
CA ASP A 384 2.53 1.90 7.89
C ASP A 384 3.04 1.67 6.45
N ILE A 385 2.15 1.85 5.47
CA ILE A 385 2.35 1.40 4.09
C ILE A 385 2.37 2.60 3.16
N GLU A 386 3.58 3.06 2.86
CA GLU A 386 3.79 4.34 2.19
C GLU A 386 4.61 4.23 0.90
N GLY A 387 4.64 5.34 0.15
CA GLY A 387 5.47 5.50 -1.04
C GLY A 387 5.26 4.38 -2.06
N ASN A 388 6.35 3.84 -2.61
CA ASN A 388 6.26 2.78 -3.62
C ASN A 388 5.67 1.47 -3.07
N TRP A 389 5.64 1.27 -1.76
CA TRP A 389 5.16 0.04 -1.14
C TRP A 389 3.64 -0.08 -1.11
N VAL A 390 2.91 1.04 -1.25
CA VAL A 390 1.44 1.03 -1.40
C VAL A 390 1.02 0.49 -2.78
N ALA A 391 1.91 0.58 -3.78
CA ALA A 391 1.70 0.07 -5.14
C ALA A 391 2.34 -1.32 -5.37
N ASP A 392 3.19 -1.81 -4.47
CA ASP A 392 3.83 -3.12 -4.59
C ASP A 392 2.86 -4.25 -4.17
N HIS A 393 2.05 -4.69 -5.14
CA HIS A 393 1.06 -5.75 -4.96
C HIS A 393 1.67 -7.07 -4.46
N GLU A 394 2.91 -7.40 -4.84
CA GLU A 394 3.56 -8.65 -4.40
C GLU A 394 3.83 -8.60 -2.90
N SER A 395 4.36 -7.47 -2.41
CA SER A 395 4.57 -7.27 -0.97
C SER A 395 3.25 -7.23 -0.19
N ILE A 396 2.20 -6.62 -0.74
CA ILE A 396 0.87 -6.50 -0.12
C ILE A 396 0.24 -7.89 0.05
N GLN A 397 0.17 -8.68 -1.03
CA GLN A 397 -0.38 -10.02 -1.00
C GLN A 397 0.38 -10.92 -0.02
N ARG A 398 1.71 -10.80 0.01
CA ARG A 398 2.57 -11.57 0.92
C ARG A 398 2.34 -11.17 2.39
N ARG A 399 2.28 -9.86 2.68
CA ARG A 399 1.94 -9.33 4.00
C ARG A 399 0.60 -9.82 4.48
N ASN A 400 -0.46 -9.68 3.68
CA ASN A 400 -1.81 -10.04 4.08
C ASN A 400 -1.97 -11.56 4.26
N THR A 401 -1.27 -12.36 3.44
CA THR A 401 -1.22 -13.82 3.65
C THR A 401 -0.51 -14.16 4.98
N ALA A 402 0.65 -13.58 5.26
CA ALA A 402 1.36 -13.78 6.53
C ALA A 402 0.55 -13.29 7.74
N LEU A 403 -0.16 -12.17 7.59
CA LEU A 403 -1.04 -11.59 8.61
C LEU A 403 -2.20 -12.53 8.95
N LYS A 404 -2.84 -13.11 7.94
CA LYS A 404 -3.89 -14.09 8.18
C LYS A 404 -3.36 -15.29 8.97
N MET A 405 -2.22 -15.83 8.57
CA MET A 405 -1.60 -16.98 9.22
C MET A 405 -1.23 -16.69 10.68
N VAL A 406 -0.61 -15.54 10.96
CA VAL A 406 -0.24 -15.19 12.34
C VAL A 406 -1.48 -14.90 13.20
N GLN A 407 -2.52 -14.28 12.63
CA GLN A 407 -3.78 -14.03 13.34
C GLN A 407 -4.48 -15.34 13.73
N GLU A 408 -4.50 -16.34 12.85
CA GLU A 408 -5.03 -17.67 13.19
C GLU A 408 -4.23 -18.34 14.31
N ARG A 409 -2.90 -18.23 14.28
CA ARG A 409 -2.04 -18.74 15.35
C ARG A 409 -2.32 -18.05 16.69
N TRP A 410 -2.38 -16.72 16.71
CA TRP A 410 -2.74 -15.98 17.93
C TRP A 410 -4.12 -16.38 18.46
N LYS A 411 -5.10 -16.56 17.57
CA LYS A 411 -6.45 -17.02 17.94
C LYS A 411 -6.43 -18.42 18.58
N GLN A 412 -5.65 -19.36 18.02
CA GLN A 412 -5.46 -20.70 18.59
C GLN A 412 -4.78 -20.67 19.97
N GLU A 413 -3.86 -19.73 20.17
CA GLU A 413 -3.17 -19.48 21.44
C GLU A 413 -4.03 -18.65 22.44
N GLY A 414 -5.23 -18.22 22.05
CA GLY A 414 -6.10 -17.37 22.87
C GLY A 414 -5.60 -15.93 23.05
N ARG A 415 -4.65 -15.49 22.22
CA ARG A 415 -4.10 -14.13 22.23
C ARG A 415 -5.03 -13.18 21.47
N LYS A 416 -5.24 -12.00 22.04
CA LYS A 416 -5.93 -10.89 21.39
C LYS A 416 -4.88 -9.89 20.93
N VAL A 417 -4.67 -9.82 19.62
CA VAL A 417 -3.72 -8.89 18.99
C VAL A 417 -4.49 -8.13 17.91
N GLY A 418 -4.55 -6.82 18.02
CA GLY A 418 -5.14 -5.95 17.03
C GLY A 418 -4.20 -5.71 15.85
N LEU A 419 -4.76 -5.59 14.65
CA LEU A 419 -4.04 -5.25 13.42
C LEU A 419 -4.55 -3.90 12.91
N LEU A 420 -3.66 -2.94 12.79
CA LEU A 420 -3.94 -1.61 12.27
C LEU A 420 -3.16 -1.40 10.96
N PHE A 421 -3.78 -0.82 9.94
CA PHE A 421 -3.06 -0.30 8.78
C PHE A 421 -3.05 1.22 8.83
N THR A 422 -1.87 1.82 8.63
CA THR A 422 -1.68 3.26 8.47
C THR A 422 -1.37 3.54 7.00
N LEU A 423 -2.21 4.37 6.36
CA LEU A 423 -2.18 4.59 4.90
C LEU A 423 -2.15 6.08 4.52
N PRO A 424 -1.46 6.46 3.44
CA PRO A 424 -1.56 7.80 2.87
C PRO A 424 -2.98 8.08 2.39
N ILE A 425 -3.47 9.30 2.60
CA ILE A 425 -4.83 9.69 2.20
C ILE A 425 -4.90 11.12 1.65
N LEU A 426 -5.80 11.36 0.70
CA LEU A 426 -6.19 12.70 0.27
C LEU A 426 -7.50 13.12 0.97
N PRO A 427 -7.87 14.41 1.00
CA PRO A 427 -9.17 14.83 1.52
C PRO A 427 -10.35 14.17 0.78
N THR A 428 -10.12 13.68 -0.43
CA THR A 428 -11.06 12.92 -1.28
C THR A 428 -11.09 11.41 -0.99
N GLY A 429 -10.27 10.90 -0.08
CA GLY A 429 -10.16 9.49 0.27
C GLY A 429 -8.83 8.84 -0.16
N LEU A 430 -8.74 7.53 0.05
CA LEU A 430 -7.62 6.70 -0.39
C LEU A 430 -7.56 6.64 -1.92
N THR A 431 -6.36 6.60 -2.47
CA THR A 431 -6.12 6.33 -3.91
C THR A 431 -6.50 4.88 -4.25
N PRO A 432 -6.59 4.51 -5.54
CA PRO A 432 -6.83 3.12 -5.94
C PRO A 432 -5.83 2.11 -5.33
N GLU A 433 -4.56 2.49 -5.19
CA GLU A 433 -3.50 1.68 -4.58
C GLU A 433 -3.75 1.50 -3.07
N GLY A 434 -4.11 2.58 -2.36
CA GLY A 434 -4.49 2.48 -0.95
C GLY A 434 -5.74 1.63 -0.71
N ILE A 435 -6.71 1.69 -1.62
CA ILE A 435 -7.90 0.82 -1.60
C ILE A 435 -7.53 -0.64 -1.83
N TYR A 436 -6.62 -0.92 -2.77
CA TYR A 436 -6.17 -2.28 -3.06
C TYR A 436 -5.58 -2.98 -1.83
N VAL A 437 -4.82 -2.27 -0.99
CA VAL A 437 -4.30 -2.80 0.28
C VAL A 437 -5.41 -3.38 1.15
N LEU A 438 -6.52 -2.66 1.30
CA LEU A 438 -7.67 -3.04 2.12
C LEU A 438 -8.51 -4.15 1.47
N GLU A 439 -8.69 -4.09 0.15
CA GLU A 439 -9.40 -5.11 -0.61
C GLU A 439 -8.68 -6.46 -0.57
N ASP A 440 -7.35 -6.48 -0.73
CA ASP A 440 -6.57 -7.71 -0.60
C ASP A 440 -6.61 -8.25 0.84
N ALA A 441 -6.51 -7.39 1.85
CA ALA A 441 -6.66 -7.81 3.25
C ALA A 441 -8.02 -8.48 3.51
N LYS A 442 -9.11 -7.89 3.00
CA LYS A 442 -10.44 -8.51 3.04
C LYS A 442 -10.46 -9.85 2.30
N ALA A 443 -9.89 -9.92 1.10
CA ALA A 443 -9.86 -11.13 0.28
C ALA A 443 -9.08 -12.29 0.94
N LYS A 444 -8.00 -11.97 1.69
CA LYS A 444 -7.25 -12.94 2.50
C LYS A 444 -7.91 -13.26 3.84
N GLY A 445 -8.99 -12.56 4.19
CA GLY A 445 -9.71 -12.75 5.45
C GLY A 445 -8.95 -12.24 6.68
N VAL A 446 -8.08 -11.24 6.51
CA VAL A 446 -7.40 -10.54 7.61
C VAL A 446 -8.46 -9.71 8.36
N GLU A 447 -8.60 -9.95 9.66
CA GLU A 447 -9.48 -9.15 10.50
C GLU A 447 -8.71 -7.91 11.01
N LEU A 448 -9.00 -6.74 10.44
CA LEU A 448 -8.41 -5.47 10.89
C LEU A 448 -9.17 -4.91 12.09
N THR A 449 -8.43 -4.43 13.07
CA THR A 449 -8.93 -3.65 14.20
C THR A 449 -9.12 -2.19 13.83
N GLY A 450 -8.31 -1.68 12.89
CA GLY A 450 -8.55 -0.35 12.34
C GLY A 450 -7.77 -0.02 11.07
N VAL A 451 -8.18 1.09 10.47
CA VAL A 451 -7.55 1.76 9.33
C VAL A 451 -7.27 3.19 9.77
N ASN A 452 -6.04 3.44 10.16
CA ASN A 452 -5.52 4.76 10.46
C ASN A 452 -5.03 5.40 9.15
N VAL A 453 -5.17 6.71 9.04
CA VAL A 453 -4.74 7.43 7.84
C VAL A 453 -3.90 8.64 8.18
N MET A 454 -2.88 8.86 7.36
CA MET A 454 -1.97 9.99 7.50
C MET A 454 -2.60 11.22 6.84
N THR A 455 -3.29 12.01 7.66
CA THR A 455 -3.97 13.24 7.22
C THR A 455 -2.96 14.39 7.15
N MET A 456 -2.02 14.26 6.21
CA MET A 456 -0.85 15.12 6.04
C MET A 456 -0.39 15.07 4.58
N ASP A 457 0.39 16.08 4.18
CA ASP A 457 1.18 16.08 2.95
C ASP A 457 0.35 15.82 1.67
N TYR A 458 -0.75 16.55 1.55
CA TYR A 458 -1.74 16.37 0.49
C TYR A 458 -1.29 16.90 -0.88
N GLY A 459 -0.23 17.69 -0.90
CA GLY A 459 0.38 18.27 -2.09
C GLY A 459 0.14 19.78 -2.22
N ASN A 460 0.95 20.42 -3.07
CA ASN A 460 1.13 21.89 -3.12
C ASN A 460 -0.13 22.72 -3.46
N THR A 461 -1.27 22.10 -3.77
CA THR A 461 -2.49 22.80 -4.20
C THR A 461 -3.74 22.44 -3.42
N VAL A 462 -3.67 21.46 -2.50
CA VAL A 462 -4.87 20.87 -1.90
C VAL A 462 -5.23 21.53 -0.57
N CYS A 463 -4.30 21.56 0.38
CA CYS A 463 -4.57 21.97 1.76
C CYS A 463 -3.61 23.06 2.25
N GLN A 464 -3.40 24.08 1.40
CA GLN A 464 -2.46 25.17 1.66
C GLN A 464 -2.96 26.04 2.82
N SER A 465 -2.23 26.01 3.93
CA SER A 465 -2.62 26.66 5.20
C SER A 465 -1.50 27.49 5.85
N SER A 466 -0.31 27.55 5.25
CA SER A 466 0.85 28.18 5.90
C SER A 466 0.64 29.67 6.20
N GLY A 467 1.09 30.08 7.39
CA GLY A 467 1.23 31.47 7.79
C GLY A 467 0.05 32.07 8.56
N LYS A 468 -1.06 31.35 8.79
CA LYS A 468 -2.24 31.86 9.51
C LYS A 468 -2.99 30.79 10.34
N GLU A 469 -2.78 30.80 11.65
CA GLU A 469 -3.58 30.06 12.66
C GLU A 469 -5.07 30.46 12.58
N GLY A 470 -5.99 29.53 12.89
CA GLY A 470 -7.42 29.80 13.01
C GLY A 470 -8.25 29.67 11.73
N GLN A 471 -7.62 29.48 10.56
CA GLN A 471 -8.35 29.27 9.30
C GLN A 471 -8.94 27.85 9.17
N ASN A 472 -8.45 26.91 9.99
CA ASN A 472 -8.90 25.52 10.05
C ASN A 472 -8.81 24.76 8.71
N ILE A 473 -7.89 25.15 7.80
CA ILE A 473 -7.83 24.58 6.45
C ILE A 473 -7.34 23.12 6.51
N HIS A 474 -6.21 22.87 7.18
CA HIS A 474 -5.62 21.54 7.24
C HIS A 474 -6.47 20.59 8.10
N GLY A 475 -7.10 21.12 9.15
CA GLY A 475 -8.10 20.42 9.96
C GLY A 475 -9.32 20.01 9.14
N LYS A 476 -9.86 20.90 8.29
CA LYS A 476 -10.97 20.55 7.38
C LYS A 476 -10.57 19.48 6.37
N CYS A 477 -9.33 19.52 5.88
CA CYS A 477 -8.80 18.48 5.01
C CYS A 477 -8.74 17.12 5.73
N ALA A 478 -8.23 17.10 6.96
CA ALA A 478 -8.19 15.91 7.79
C ALA A 478 -9.59 15.34 8.07
N THR A 479 -10.56 16.20 8.42
CA THR A 479 -11.94 15.74 8.67
C THR A 479 -12.62 15.23 7.40
N SER A 480 -12.36 15.86 6.25
CA SER A 480 -12.88 15.42 4.94
C SER A 480 -12.29 14.07 4.51
N ALA A 481 -11.00 13.84 4.79
CA ALA A 481 -10.36 12.56 4.55
C ALA A 481 -11.06 11.43 5.34
N ILE A 482 -11.42 11.67 6.60
CA ILE A 482 -12.15 10.68 7.43
C ILE A 482 -13.57 10.44 6.91
N ASP A 483 -14.27 11.48 6.46
CA ASP A 483 -15.61 11.33 5.87
C ASP A 483 -15.57 10.46 4.60
N ASN A 484 -14.58 10.66 3.73
CA ASN A 484 -14.42 9.85 2.52
C ASN A 484 -13.90 8.44 2.80
N LEU A 485 -12.97 8.30 3.76
CA LEU A 485 -12.50 7.00 4.23
C LEU A 485 -13.66 6.16 4.77
N PHE A 486 -14.58 6.76 5.53
CA PHE A 486 -15.77 6.06 6.02
C PHE A 486 -16.56 5.41 4.87
N GLN A 487 -16.82 6.16 3.79
CA GLN A 487 -17.55 5.64 2.63
C GLN A 487 -16.80 4.50 1.94
N GLN A 488 -15.48 4.65 1.78
CA GLN A 488 -14.62 3.64 1.16
C GLN A 488 -14.55 2.35 2.00
N VAL A 489 -14.30 2.46 3.30
CA VAL A 489 -14.23 1.33 4.23
C VAL A 489 -15.61 0.66 4.35
N LYS A 490 -16.71 1.43 4.37
CA LYS A 490 -18.08 0.88 4.36
C LYS A 490 -18.38 0.09 3.08
N LYS A 491 -17.89 0.53 1.93
CA LYS A 491 -18.01 -0.20 0.67
C LYS A 491 -17.24 -1.52 0.71
N ILE A 492 -16.07 -1.55 1.35
CA ILE A 492 -15.26 -2.76 1.50
C ILE A 492 -15.92 -3.70 2.52
N TRP A 493 -16.42 -3.23 3.67
CA TRP A 493 -17.08 -4.05 4.70
C TRP A 493 -18.55 -3.64 4.93
N PRO A 494 -19.45 -3.88 3.95
CA PRO A 494 -20.85 -3.42 4.03
C PRO A 494 -21.63 -4.09 5.16
N GLU A 495 -21.16 -5.24 5.66
CA GLU A 495 -21.77 -5.99 6.76
C GLU A 495 -21.56 -5.37 8.15
N LYS A 496 -20.58 -4.46 8.31
CA LYS A 496 -20.32 -3.79 9.59
C LYS A 496 -21.29 -2.61 9.79
N SER A 497 -21.72 -2.36 11.02
CA SER A 497 -22.51 -1.17 11.34
C SER A 497 -21.69 0.11 11.18
N ASP A 498 -22.34 1.26 11.04
CA ASP A 498 -21.66 2.55 10.88
C ASP A 498 -20.80 2.89 12.10
N SER A 499 -21.29 2.59 13.31
CA SER A 499 -20.50 2.73 14.55
C SER A 499 -19.28 1.81 14.55
N ALA A 500 -19.41 0.56 14.07
CA ALA A 500 -18.26 -0.34 13.96
C ALA A 500 -17.24 0.13 12.90
N ILE A 501 -17.70 0.73 11.80
CA ILE A 501 -16.80 1.35 10.80
C ILE A 501 -16.09 2.54 11.43
N ASN A 502 -16.80 3.47 12.07
CA ASN A 502 -16.17 4.62 12.73
C ASN A 502 -15.14 4.20 13.77
N ALA A 503 -15.45 3.19 14.61
CA ALA A 503 -14.53 2.66 15.61
C ALA A 503 -13.28 2.00 15.00
N MET A 504 -13.32 1.62 13.71
CA MET A 504 -12.13 1.17 12.97
C MET A 504 -11.29 2.33 12.43
N LEU A 505 -11.85 3.51 12.23
CA LEU A 505 -11.12 4.61 11.59
C LEU A 505 -10.17 5.29 12.59
N GLY A 506 -8.99 5.67 12.11
CA GLY A 506 -8.04 6.50 12.85
C GLY A 506 -7.53 7.66 12.00
N THR A 507 -7.09 8.73 12.64
CA THR A 507 -6.51 9.90 11.98
C THR A 507 -5.17 10.26 12.60
N THR A 508 -4.16 10.49 11.77
CA THR A 508 -2.82 10.88 12.21
C THR A 508 -2.36 12.09 11.39
N PRO A 509 -2.53 13.32 11.89
CA PRO A 509 -1.95 14.51 11.28
C PRO A 509 -0.44 14.64 11.57
N MET A 510 0.28 15.33 10.69
CA MET A 510 1.61 15.85 10.99
C MET A 510 1.44 17.23 11.62
N ILE A 511 1.93 17.43 12.84
CA ILE A 511 1.68 18.66 13.58
C ILE A 511 2.60 19.80 13.15
N GLY A 512 2.15 21.06 13.17
CA GLY A 512 2.96 22.19 12.73
C GLY A 512 3.26 22.17 11.23
N TYR A 513 4.46 22.59 10.84
CA TYR A 513 4.85 22.60 9.42
C TYR A 513 5.01 21.19 8.87
N ASN A 514 4.44 20.97 7.70
CA ASN A 514 4.44 19.72 6.96
C ASN A 514 5.57 19.67 5.92
N ASP A 515 5.86 18.50 5.37
CA ASP A 515 6.90 18.32 4.34
C ASP A 515 6.51 19.02 3.02
N VAL A 516 5.20 19.08 2.74
CA VAL A 516 4.65 19.84 1.61
C VAL A 516 4.68 21.33 1.89
N GLN A 517 5.38 22.07 1.02
CA GLN A 517 5.47 23.52 1.15
C GLN A 517 4.06 24.14 1.15
N GLY A 518 3.84 25.00 2.15
CA GLY A 518 2.60 25.72 2.30
C GLY A 518 1.52 24.98 3.10
N GLU A 519 1.79 23.75 3.57
CA GLU A 519 0.95 23.05 4.55
C GLU A 519 1.46 23.29 5.97
N THR A 520 0.55 23.61 6.88
CA THR A 520 0.82 23.77 8.31
C THR A 520 -0.42 23.40 9.12
N PHE A 521 -0.29 22.42 10.01
CA PHE A 521 -1.33 21.98 10.92
C PHE A 521 -1.22 22.74 12.26
N TYR A 522 -2.20 23.58 12.52
CA TYR A 522 -2.24 24.49 13.66
C TYR A 522 -3.04 23.93 14.85
N LEU A 523 -3.00 24.60 16.01
CA LEU A 523 -3.75 24.13 17.20
C LEU A 523 -5.27 24.21 16.98
N SER A 524 -5.74 25.17 16.18
CA SER A 524 -7.14 25.26 15.79
C SER A 524 -7.59 24.07 14.94
N ASP A 525 -6.71 23.57 14.05
CA ASP A 525 -6.93 22.35 13.28
C ASP A 525 -7.02 21.12 14.18
N ALA A 526 -6.12 21.03 15.17
CA ALA A 526 -6.11 19.94 16.16
C ALA A 526 -7.45 19.82 16.91
N ARG A 527 -8.03 20.96 17.31
CA ARG A 527 -9.33 21.00 17.99
C ARG A 527 -10.47 20.51 17.10
N LEU A 528 -10.43 20.83 15.81
CA LEU A 528 -11.43 20.36 14.85
C LEU A 528 -11.34 18.84 14.64
N VAL A 529 -10.12 18.31 14.50
CA VAL A 529 -9.89 16.86 14.40
C VAL A 529 -10.34 16.14 15.67
N MET A 530 -10.02 16.68 16.85
CA MET A 530 -10.46 16.11 18.14
C MET A 530 -11.99 16.09 18.25
N GLN A 531 -12.65 17.18 17.88
CA GLN A 531 -14.10 17.26 17.88
C GLN A 531 -14.73 16.18 16.99
N GLN A 532 -14.32 16.08 15.71
CA GLN A 532 -14.85 15.07 14.81
C GLN A 532 -14.57 13.65 15.34
N ALA A 533 -13.38 13.42 15.91
CA ALA A 533 -13.01 12.13 16.45
C ALA A 533 -13.91 11.68 17.61
N GLN A 534 -14.28 12.61 18.50
CA GLN A 534 -15.22 12.36 19.59
C GLN A 534 -16.65 12.15 19.09
N GLU A 535 -17.13 13.00 18.16
CA GLU A 535 -18.47 12.91 17.60
C GLU A 535 -18.71 11.59 16.85
N ARG A 536 -17.72 11.15 16.06
CA ARG A 536 -17.78 9.90 15.31
C ARG A 536 -17.43 8.66 16.15
N GLN A 537 -16.83 8.85 17.33
CA GLN A 537 -16.26 7.77 18.15
C GLN A 537 -15.18 6.97 17.39
N LEU A 538 -14.19 7.67 16.83
CA LEU A 538 -13.09 7.05 16.09
C LEU A 538 -12.26 6.11 16.98
N GLY A 539 -11.59 5.12 16.40
CA GLY A 539 -10.75 4.20 17.19
C GLY A 539 -9.45 4.83 17.69
N MET A 540 -8.85 5.70 16.89
CA MET A 540 -7.51 6.23 17.16
C MET A 540 -7.31 7.68 16.69
N ILE A 541 -6.57 8.45 17.48
CA ILE A 541 -5.87 9.66 17.03
C ILE A 541 -4.37 9.42 17.21
N GLY A 542 -3.59 9.67 16.17
CA GLY A 542 -2.13 9.77 16.23
C GLY A 542 -1.69 11.20 15.93
N ILE A 543 -0.39 11.48 16.10
CA ILE A 543 0.29 12.60 15.46
C ILE A 543 1.66 12.14 14.99
N TRP A 544 2.16 12.71 13.90
CA TRP A 544 3.58 12.70 13.56
C TRP A 544 4.21 14.02 14.03
N SER A 545 4.96 14.06 15.13
CA SER A 545 5.28 12.99 16.09
C SER A 545 5.44 13.60 17.50
N ILE A 546 5.55 12.80 18.57
CA ILE A 546 5.71 13.34 19.92
C ILE A 546 6.99 14.17 20.09
N ALA A 547 8.07 13.81 19.39
CA ALA A 547 9.32 14.56 19.41
C ALA A 547 9.19 15.90 18.69
N ARG A 548 8.25 16.00 17.73
CA ARG A 548 7.91 17.25 17.04
C ARG A 548 6.98 18.14 17.85
N ASP A 549 6.34 17.65 18.91
CA ASP A 549 5.41 18.42 19.74
C ASP A 549 6.14 19.36 20.71
N GLN A 550 7.05 20.13 20.15
CA GLN A 550 7.79 21.19 20.81
C GLN A 550 8.01 22.38 19.87
N PRO A 551 8.25 23.59 20.44
CA PRO A 551 8.51 24.78 19.65
C PRO A 551 9.76 24.63 18.78
N GLY A 552 9.74 25.25 17.61
CA GLY A 552 10.82 25.25 16.64
C GLY A 552 11.03 26.62 15.99
N GLN A 553 11.94 26.63 15.02
CA GLN A 553 12.13 27.78 14.14
C GLN A 553 10.97 27.86 13.15
N GLN A 554 10.36 29.04 13.01
CA GLN A 554 9.25 29.25 12.09
C GLN A 554 9.61 28.82 10.66
N GLY A 555 8.79 27.94 10.08
CA GLY A 555 8.94 27.47 8.70
C GLY A 555 10.00 26.38 8.51
N TYR A 556 10.63 25.91 9.59
CA TYR A 556 11.53 24.77 9.54
C TYR A 556 10.76 23.47 9.75
N VAL A 557 11.00 22.48 8.90
CA VAL A 557 10.48 21.12 9.07
C VAL A 557 11.63 20.25 9.59
N GLY A 558 11.40 19.59 10.72
CA GLY A 558 12.39 18.70 11.30
C GLY A 558 11.77 17.61 12.18
N PRO A 559 12.57 16.60 12.57
CA PRO A 559 12.11 15.45 13.34
C PRO A 559 11.86 15.76 14.82
N GLU A 560 12.41 16.86 15.33
CA GLU A 560 12.41 17.21 16.76
C GLU A 560 11.75 18.56 17.02
N ASN A 561 11.01 19.15 16.09
CA ASN A 561 10.16 20.31 16.40
C ASN A 561 9.10 20.51 15.32
N SER A 562 8.02 21.18 15.70
CA SER A 562 6.86 21.46 14.85
C SER A 562 7.09 22.58 13.83
N GLY A 563 8.22 23.28 13.92
CA GLY A 563 8.43 24.52 13.18
C GLY A 563 7.52 25.68 13.60
N LEU A 564 6.72 25.54 14.66
CA LEU A 564 5.90 26.62 15.23
C LEU A 564 6.65 27.28 16.39
N THR A 565 6.48 28.60 16.56
CA THR A 565 7.10 29.31 17.69
C THR A 565 6.46 28.91 19.02
N ALA A 566 7.14 29.19 20.14
CA ALA A 566 6.62 28.88 21.48
C ALA A 566 5.31 29.61 21.80
N GLN A 567 5.04 30.74 21.15
CA GLN A 567 3.78 31.47 21.27
C GLN A 567 2.65 30.82 20.45
N GLN A 568 2.98 30.18 19.33
CA GLN A 568 2.01 29.49 18.48
C GLN A 568 1.66 28.11 19.04
N ALA A 569 2.67 27.33 19.42
CA ALA A 569 2.49 26.02 20.04
C ALA A 569 3.58 25.81 21.10
N PRO A 570 3.26 25.97 22.39
CA PRO A 570 4.12 25.58 23.49
C PRO A 570 4.46 24.08 23.46
N LEU A 571 5.45 23.67 24.27
CA LEU A 571 5.81 22.27 24.45
C LEU A 571 4.61 21.40 24.82
N TYR A 572 4.36 20.35 24.04
CA TYR A 572 3.25 19.40 24.13
C TYR A 572 1.84 19.97 23.89
N ALA A 573 1.72 21.13 23.23
CA ALA A 573 0.43 21.78 23.04
C ALA A 573 -0.55 20.96 22.19
N PHE A 574 -0.07 20.19 21.19
CA PHE A 574 -0.94 19.32 20.40
C PHE A 574 -1.39 18.10 21.22
N SER A 575 -0.48 17.50 21.99
CA SER A 575 -0.80 16.40 22.89
C SER A 575 -1.77 16.81 24.00
N ASP A 576 -1.71 18.06 24.48
CA ASP A 576 -2.69 18.59 25.43
C ASP A 576 -4.11 18.64 24.85
N VAL A 577 -4.25 18.81 23.52
CA VAL A 577 -5.55 18.74 22.82
C VAL A 577 -6.05 17.30 22.71
N PHE A 578 -5.18 16.36 22.33
CA PHE A 578 -5.60 15.00 21.97
C PHE A 578 -5.54 13.97 23.10
N SER A 579 -4.72 14.15 24.13
CA SER A 579 -4.60 13.20 25.24
C SER A 579 -5.92 12.85 25.95
N PRO A 580 -6.92 13.77 26.08
CA PRO A 580 -8.22 13.42 26.65
C PRO A 580 -9.04 12.41 25.83
N PHE A 581 -8.65 12.14 24.58
CA PHE A 581 -9.33 11.16 23.73
C PHE A 581 -9.21 9.72 24.24
N THR A 582 -8.12 9.41 24.95
CA THR A 582 -7.90 8.07 25.49
C THR A 582 -8.92 7.77 26.57
N SER A 583 -9.81 6.80 26.32
CA SER A 583 -10.83 6.39 27.28
C SER A 583 -10.91 4.87 27.38
N ALA A 584 -11.01 4.35 28.61
CA ALA A 584 -11.17 2.93 28.84
C ALA A 584 -12.54 2.47 28.31
N SER A 585 -12.57 1.34 27.60
CA SER A 585 -13.80 0.74 27.09
C SER A 585 -14.77 0.43 28.25
N SER A 586 -15.90 1.13 28.31
CA SER A 586 -17.08 0.66 29.02
C SER A 586 -18.13 0.22 28.01
N SER A 587 -18.22 -1.08 27.77
CA SER A 587 -19.36 -1.70 27.11
C SER A 587 -20.62 -1.55 27.97
N SER A 588 -21.69 -1.08 27.34
CA SER A 588 -23.12 -1.00 27.74
C SER A 588 -23.61 -1.74 29.01
N GLY A 589 -24.38 -1.02 29.84
CA GLY A 589 -25.29 -1.58 30.86
C GLY A 589 -26.00 -0.49 31.67
N GLY A 590 -27.34 -0.41 31.58
CA GLY A 590 -28.13 0.69 32.11
C GLY A 590 -28.42 0.72 33.62
N GLY A 591 -28.82 1.91 34.07
CA GLY A 591 -29.75 2.14 35.19
C GLY A 591 -29.17 2.26 36.60
N SER A 592 -29.05 3.50 37.10
CA SER A 592 -29.79 3.97 38.30
C SER A 592 -29.40 5.43 38.62
N GLN A 593 -30.35 6.33 38.39
CA GLN A 593 -30.30 7.75 38.69
C GLN A 593 -30.43 7.99 40.22
N PRO A 594 -29.57 8.80 40.87
CA PRO A 594 -29.86 9.31 42.20
C PRO A 594 -30.80 10.53 42.10
N THR A 595 -31.75 10.59 43.02
CA THR A 595 -32.82 11.58 43.14
C THR A 595 -32.32 13.02 43.37
N PRO A 596 -33.00 14.05 42.83
CA PRO A 596 -32.59 15.44 42.99
C PRO A 596 -33.12 16.08 44.27
N THR A 597 -32.29 16.90 44.89
CA THR A 597 -32.67 17.96 45.83
C THR A 597 -32.98 19.23 45.01
N PRO A 598 -33.97 20.07 45.37
CA PRO A 598 -34.48 21.11 44.46
C PRO A 598 -33.45 22.23 44.28
N THR A 599 -33.09 22.51 43.02
CA THR A 599 -32.29 23.68 42.60
C THR A 599 -32.98 24.33 41.39
N PRO A 600 -32.66 25.59 41.06
CA PRO A 600 -33.61 26.59 40.56
C PRO A 600 -34.10 26.24 39.14
N THR A 601 -35.23 26.82 38.72
CA THR A 601 -35.76 26.69 37.35
C THR A 601 -34.65 26.86 36.31
N PRO A 602 -34.50 25.91 35.36
CA PRO A 602 -33.44 25.98 34.35
C PRO A 602 -33.63 27.24 33.51
N SER A 603 -32.53 27.96 33.30
CA SER A 603 -32.46 29.05 32.33
C SER A 603 -32.37 28.43 30.94
N ASN A 604 -33.12 28.98 29.98
CA ASN A 604 -33.08 28.59 28.57
C ASN A 604 -31.65 28.58 28.03
N VAL A 605 -31.26 27.51 27.33
CA VAL A 605 -29.98 27.35 26.65
C VAL A 605 -30.14 27.73 25.18
N ALA A 606 -29.28 28.61 24.65
CA ALA A 606 -29.37 29.00 23.24
C ALA A 606 -29.19 27.79 22.28
N PRO A 607 -29.85 27.80 21.11
CA PRO A 607 -29.80 26.67 20.19
C PRO A 607 -28.43 26.57 19.51
N VAL A 608 -28.13 25.42 18.93
CA VAL A 608 -26.97 25.22 18.07
C VAL A 608 -27.43 25.20 16.62
N ALA A 609 -27.02 26.21 15.86
CA ALA A 609 -27.25 26.26 14.42
C ALA A 609 -26.22 25.37 13.69
N ASN A 610 -26.70 24.59 12.73
CA ASN A 610 -25.88 23.77 11.83
C ASN A 610 -26.34 24.03 10.40
N ALA A 611 -25.50 24.67 9.58
CA ALA A 611 -25.83 25.02 8.19
C ALA A 611 -25.49 23.89 7.18
N GLY A 612 -25.11 22.71 7.67
CA GLY A 612 -24.59 21.64 6.83
C GLY A 612 -23.18 21.94 6.30
N VAL A 613 -22.54 20.93 5.70
CA VAL A 613 -21.20 21.08 5.12
C VAL A 613 -21.22 22.01 3.90
N SER A 614 -20.09 22.66 3.62
CA SER A 614 -19.90 23.34 2.34
C SER A 614 -20.02 22.34 1.19
N GLN A 615 -20.65 22.76 0.10
CA GLN A 615 -20.96 21.89 -1.03
C GLN A 615 -20.14 22.30 -2.25
N THR A 616 -19.79 21.33 -3.09
CA THR A 616 -19.22 21.60 -4.40
C THR A 616 -20.12 20.96 -5.46
N VAL A 617 -20.58 21.75 -6.43
CA VAL A 617 -21.48 21.30 -7.50
C VAL A 617 -20.92 21.71 -8.86
N GLN A 618 -21.24 20.96 -9.92
CA GLN A 618 -20.78 21.27 -11.27
C GLN A 618 -21.90 21.91 -12.09
N GLY A 619 -21.64 23.09 -12.63
CA GLY A 619 -22.58 23.83 -13.46
C GLY A 619 -23.82 24.36 -12.73
N ALA A 620 -24.84 24.76 -13.48
CA ALA A 620 -26.08 25.36 -12.99
C ALA A 620 -27.10 24.33 -12.44
N GLN A 621 -26.67 23.43 -11.54
CA GLN A 621 -27.56 22.44 -10.90
C GLN A 621 -28.23 23.00 -9.65
N ALA A 622 -29.43 22.48 -9.32
CA ALA A 622 -30.13 22.86 -8.09
C ALA A 622 -29.37 22.36 -6.84
N VAL A 623 -29.13 23.26 -5.90
CA VAL A 623 -28.40 23.02 -4.66
C VAL A 623 -29.38 23.07 -3.48
N THR A 624 -29.20 22.16 -2.52
CA THR A 624 -30.02 22.12 -1.29
C THR A 624 -29.13 22.42 -0.09
N LEU A 625 -29.41 23.51 0.61
CA LEU A 625 -28.82 23.82 1.92
C LEU A 625 -29.66 23.09 2.99
N ASP A 626 -29.01 22.30 3.84
CA ASP A 626 -29.70 21.47 4.84
C ASP A 626 -29.26 21.83 6.26
N GLY A 627 -30.15 22.51 6.97
CA GLY A 627 -29.99 22.93 8.35
C GLY A 627 -30.67 22.03 9.37
N SER A 628 -31.21 20.89 8.94
CA SER A 628 -31.97 19.97 9.82
C SER A 628 -31.16 19.36 10.95
N GLY A 629 -29.82 19.45 10.90
CA GLY A 629 -28.92 19.07 11.98
C GLY A 629 -28.79 20.10 13.11
N SER A 630 -29.54 21.21 13.06
CA SER A 630 -29.60 22.19 14.16
C SER A 630 -30.40 21.62 15.32
N ALA A 631 -29.97 21.90 16.56
CA ALA A 631 -30.57 21.30 17.75
C ALA A 631 -30.68 22.31 18.89
N ASP A 632 -31.67 22.10 19.75
CA ASP A 632 -31.83 22.81 21.00
C ASP A 632 -31.65 21.82 22.17
N ALA A 633 -30.91 22.23 23.21
CA ALA A 633 -30.57 21.36 24.34
C ALA A 633 -31.76 21.13 25.28
N ASP A 634 -32.70 22.07 25.32
CA ASP A 634 -33.92 22.02 26.12
C ASP A 634 -35.09 21.38 25.33
N GLY A 635 -34.89 21.16 24.03
CA GLY A 635 -35.84 20.52 23.12
C GLY A 635 -36.87 21.49 22.52
N ASP A 636 -36.58 22.79 22.58
CA ASP A 636 -37.48 23.82 22.06
C ASP A 636 -37.63 23.76 20.54
N THR A 637 -38.79 24.24 20.06
CA THR A 637 -39.10 24.23 18.62
C THR A 637 -38.28 25.30 17.90
N LEU A 638 -37.48 24.86 16.93
CA LEU A 638 -36.60 25.73 16.17
C LEU A 638 -37.28 26.37 14.96
N THR A 639 -36.99 27.65 14.75
CA THR A 639 -37.28 28.38 13.51
C THR A 639 -36.00 28.63 12.73
N TYR A 640 -36.09 28.65 11.40
CA TYR A 640 -34.94 28.70 10.49
C TYR A 640 -35.01 29.93 9.59
N GLN A 641 -33.86 30.53 9.30
CA GLN A 641 -33.74 31.61 8.32
C GLN A 641 -32.41 31.54 7.58
N TRP A 642 -32.47 31.31 6.29
CA TRP A 642 -31.34 31.30 5.36
C TRP A 642 -31.16 32.68 4.73
N GLN A 643 -29.92 33.14 4.69
CA GLN A 643 -29.51 34.37 4.02
C GLN A 643 -28.25 34.11 3.20
N GLN A 644 -28.24 34.55 1.94
CA GLN A 644 -27.00 34.60 1.16
C GLN A 644 -26.10 35.72 1.71
N THR A 645 -24.85 35.40 2.02
CA THR A 645 -23.86 36.33 2.59
C THR A 645 -22.79 36.76 1.59
N SER A 646 -22.51 35.96 0.55
CA SER A 646 -21.53 36.31 -0.49
C SER A 646 -21.82 35.62 -1.82
N GLY A 647 -21.12 36.04 -2.88
CA GLY A 647 -21.25 35.49 -4.23
C GLY A 647 -22.32 36.19 -5.08
N PRO A 648 -22.51 35.75 -6.34
CA PRO A 648 -23.56 36.28 -7.22
C PRO A 648 -24.95 36.05 -6.62
N SER A 649 -25.85 37.04 -6.72
CA SER A 649 -27.18 36.93 -6.11
C SER A 649 -27.99 35.75 -6.65
N VAL A 650 -28.54 34.93 -5.75
CA VAL A 650 -29.44 33.81 -6.06
C VAL A 650 -30.77 33.94 -5.32
N THR A 651 -31.84 33.39 -5.90
CA THR A 651 -33.14 33.30 -5.24
C THR A 651 -33.21 32.00 -4.44
N LEU A 652 -33.28 32.12 -3.11
CA LEU A 652 -33.49 30.99 -2.21
C LEU A 652 -34.98 30.64 -2.14
N SER A 653 -35.32 29.39 -2.45
CA SER A 653 -36.62 28.79 -2.17
C SER A 653 -36.63 28.17 -0.78
N ASN A 654 -37.75 28.30 -0.06
CA ASN A 654 -37.90 27.80 1.32
C ASN A 654 -36.84 28.32 2.30
N ALA A 655 -36.43 29.59 2.15
CA ALA A 655 -35.41 30.21 2.99
C ALA A 655 -35.76 30.22 4.49
N ASN A 656 -37.01 30.01 4.87
CA ASN A 656 -37.47 29.94 6.26
C ASN A 656 -37.70 28.51 6.79
N GLN A 657 -37.24 27.49 6.05
CA GLN A 657 -37.34 26.08 6.45
C GLN A 657 -35.95 25.51 6.75
N ALA A 658 -35.91 24.36 7.43
CA ALA A 658 -34.67 23.63 7.68
C ALA A 658 -33.91 23.31 6.38
N ARG A 659 -34.62 23.04 5.27
CA ARG A 659 -34.04 22.83 3.94
C ARG A 659 -34.42 23.94 2.98
N SER A 660 -33.43 24.65 2.47
CA SER A 660 -33.60 25.70 1.45
C SER A 660 -32.90 25.28 0.15
N THR A 661 -33.41 25.72 -1.00
CA THR A 661 -32.81 25.39 -2.31
C THR A 661 -32.56 26.62 -3.16
N PHE A 662 -31.58 26.55 -4.04
CA PHE A 662 -31.36 27.56 -5.09
C PHE A 662 -30.72 26.93 -6.32
N THR A 663 -30.73 27.64 -7.45
CA THR A 663 -30.02 27.24 -8.67
C THR A 663 -29.05 28.36 -9.07
N PRO A 664 -27.74 28.08 -9.22
CA PRO A 664 -26.76 29.06 -9.68
C PRO A 664 -27.09 29.55 -11.11
N PRO A 665 -26.93 30.84 -11.43
CA PRO A 665 -27.25 31.40 -12.74
C PRO A 665 -26.23 31.11 -13.85
N SER A 666 -24.99 30.67 -13.54
CA SER A 666 -23.95 30.37 -14.54
C SER A 666 -23.28 29.02 -14.28
N SER A 667 -22.73 28.44 -15.35
CA SER A 667 -21.93 27.20 -15.29
C SER A 667 -20.43 27.46 -15.12
N GLN A 668 -20.04 28.67 -14.69
CA GLN A 668 -18.65 29.07 -14.48
C GLN A 668 -18.27 28.92 -13.01
N HIS A 669 -16.97 28.86 -12.74
CA HIS A 669 -16.48 28.79 -11.37
C HIS A 669 -16.95 29.99 -10.52
N ALA A 670 -17.73 29.74 -9.48
CA ALA A 670 -18.25 30.76 -8.58
C ALA A 670 -18.46 30.20 -7.17
N GLU A 671 -18.26 31.03 -6.14
CA GLU A 671 -18.52 30.66 -4.74
C GLU A 671 -19.69 31.47 -4.19
N TYR A 672 -20.59 30.80 -3.47
CA TYR A 672 -21.78 31.36 -2.84
C TYR A 672 -21.71 31.12 -1.33
N GLY A 673 -21.72 32.17 -0.52
CA GLY A 673 -21.79 32.06 0.94
C GLY A 673 -23.22 32.14 1.43
N PHE A 674 -23.58 31.31 2.42
CA PHE A 674 -24.89 31.31 3.06
C PHE A 674 -24.75 31.25 4.58
N ARG A 675 -25.65 31.92 5.27
CA ARG A 675 -25.82 31.87 6.71
C ARG A 675 -27.18 31.28 7.05
N LEU A 676 -27.21 30.26 7.89
CA LEU A 676 -28.40 29.82 8.60
C LEU A 676 -28.47 30.52 9.95
N THR A 677 -29.62 31.12 10.27
CA THR A 677 -29.96 31.56 11.62
C THR A 677 -31.06 30.64 12.17
N VAL A 678 -30.87 30.18 13.40
CA VAL A 678 -31.80 29.31 14.13
C VAL A 678 -32.23 29.99 15.41
N ASN A 679 -33.53 30.00 15.72
CA ASN A 679 -34.08 30.63 16.91
C ASN A 679 -35.08 29.69 17.61
N ASP A 680 -34.95 29.58 18.94
CA ASP A 680 -35.74 28.72 19.84
C ASP A 680 -36.99 29.45 20.45
N GLY A 681 -37.23 30.71 20.06
CA GLY A 681 -38.24 31.59 20.63
C GLY A 681 -37.71 32.62 21.64
N GLN A 682 -36.48 32.49 22.13
CA GLN A 682 -35.84 33.37 23.12
C GLN A 682 -34.42 33.82 22.72
N HIS A 683 -33.64 32.93 22.12
CA HIS A 683 -32.25 33.11 21.70
C HIS A 683 -32.04 32.66 20.25
N SER A 684 -31.03 33.24 19.60
CA SER A 684 -30.65 32.90 18.23
C SER A 684 -29.20 32.44 18.17
N ALA A 685 -28.93 31.47 17.31
CA ALA A 685 -27.59 31.08 16.87
C ALA A 685 -27.50 31.13 15.35
N TYR A 686 -26.27 31.17 14.82
CA TYR A 686 -26.04 31.16 13.39
C TYR A 686 -24.89 30.23 13.01
N ALA A 687 -24.94 29.71 11.78
CA ALA A 687 -23.89 28.92 11.17
C ALA A 687 -23.75 29.30 9.70
N ASP A 688 -22.51 29.31 9.21
CA ASP A 688 -22.20 29.64 7.82
C ASP A 688 -21.84 28.38 7.03
N THR A 689 -22.21 28.35 5.75
CA THR A 689 -21.83 27.33 4.78
C THR A 689 -21.53 28.00 3.44
N SER A 690 -20.79 27.32 2.58
CA SER A 690 -20.50 27.81 1.22
C SER A 690 -20.84 26.77 0.17
N VAL A 691 -21.15 27.24 -1.03
CA VAL A 691 -21.35 26.40 -2.21
C VAL A 691 -20.38 26.86 -3.28
N THR A 692 -19.45 25.99 -3.67
CA THR A 692 -18.55 26.20 -4.80
C THR A 692 -19.17 25.56 -6.03
N VAL A 693 -19.54 26.37 -7.00
CA VAL A 693 -19.92 25.90 -8.33
C VAL A 693 -18.64 25.82 -9.15
N LEU A 694 -18.27 24.61 -9.58
CA LEU A 694 -17.19 24.40 -10.53
C LEU A 694 -17.70 24.61 -11.95
N GLU A 695 -16.78 24.99 -12.84
CA GLU A 695 -17.08 25.03 -14.26
C GLU A 695 -17.49 23.63 -14.74
N ALA A 696 -18.59 23.55 -15.49
CA ALA A 696 -18.98 22.28 -16.11
C ALA A 696 -17.86 21.90 -17.10
N SER A 697 -17.25 20.73 -16.94
CA SER A 697 -16.25 20.24 -17.88
C SER A 697 -16.86 20.21 -19.27
N GLN A 698 -16.30 20.98 -20.21
CA GLN A 698 -16.77 20.91 -21.59
C GLN A 698 -16.45 19.51 -22.12
N PRO A 699 -17.40 18.82 -22.77
CA PRO A 699 -17.13 17.52 -23.35
C PRO A 699 -15.96 17.64 -24.33
N VAL A 700 -15.04 16.69 -24.26
CA VAL A 700 -13.85 16.62 -25.11
C VAL A 700 -14.13 15.65 -26.25
N ALA A 701 -13.78 16.02 -27.48
CA ALA A 701 -13.90 15.12 -28.61
C ALA A 701 -12.93 13.93 -28.48
N PRO A 702 -13.28 12.74 -29.02
CA PRO A 702 -12.42 11.57 -28.94
C PRO A 702 -11.11 11.79 -29.69
N THR A 703 -10.03 11.13 -29.28
CA THR A 703 -8.76 11.08 -30.03
C THR A 703 -8.68 9.77 -30.80
N ILE A 704 -8.21 9.80 -32.06
CA ILE A 704 -8.13 8.60 -32.92
C ILE A 704 -6.67 8.30 -33.23
N ASN A 705 -6.24 7.06 -32.99
CA ASN A 705 -4.98 6.51 -33.45
C ASN A 705 -5.23 5.55 -34.63
N LEU A 706 -4.67 5.90 -35.79
CA LEU A 706 -4.77 5.14 -37.03
C LEU A 706 -3.43 5.18 -37.75
N ALA A 707 -2.92 4.02 -38.19
CA ALA A 707 -1.69 3.95 -38.95
C ALA A 707 -1.81 4.75 -40.26
N SER A 708 -0.74 5.45 -40.66
CA SER A 708 -0.74 6.38 -41.80
C SER A 708 -0.88 5.70 -43.17
N SER A 709 -0.54 4.41 -43.28
CA SER A 709 -0.77 3.62 -44.48
C SER A 709 -0.90 2.13 -44.20
N PHE A 710 -1.60 1.45 -45.10
CA PHE A 710 -1.74 -0.01 -45.16
C PHE A 710 -1.37 -0.49 -46.57
N GLN A 711 -0.93 -1.74 -46.69
CA GLN A 711 -0.63 -2.34 -47.98
C GLN A 711 -1.24 -3.75 -48.08
N GLY A 712 -1.65 -4.13 -49.28
CA GLY A 712 -2.06 -5.50 -49.58
C GLY A 712 -1.94 -5.82 -51.07
N GLN A 713 -2.22 -7.07 -51.41
CA GLN A 713 -2.19 -7.55 -52.79
C GLN A 713 -3.60 -7.68 -53.36
N SER A 714 -3.75 -7.57 -54.68
CA SER A 714 -4.99 -7.90 -55.39
C SER A 714 -5.61 -9.21 -54.91
N GLY A 715 -6.88 -9.18 -54.49
CA GLY A 715 -7.63 -10.35 -54.00
C GLY A 715 -7.36 -10.76 -52.55
N SER A 716 -6.43 -10.12 -51.84
CA SER A 716 -6.14 -10.41 -50.43
C SER A 716 -7.15 -9.75 -49.48
N THR A 717 -7.34 -10.34 -48.30
CA THR A 717 -8.09 -9.73 -47.20
C THR A 717 -7.16 -8.84 -46.38
N ILE A 718 -7.55 -7.58 -46.23
CA ILE A 718 -6.80 -6.53 -45.54
C ILE A 718 -7.67 -6.04 -44.39
N VAL A 719 -7.11 -5.99 -43.19
CA VAL A 719 -7.78 -5.53 -41.98
C VAL A 719 -7.17 -4.20 -41.56
N VAL A 720 -8.00 -3.17 -41.48
CA VAL A 720 -7.63 -1.81 -41.07
C VAL A 720 -8.30 -1.55 -39.73
N THR A 721 -7.50 -1.43 -38.66
CA THR A 721 -8.00 -1.16 -37.31
C THR A 721 -7.60 0.24 -36.88
N ALA A 722 -8.55 0.97 -36.32
CA ALA A 722 -8.35 2.24 -35.64
C ALA A 722 -8.64 2.05 -34.14
N THR A 723 -7.95 2.80 -33.29
CA THR A 723 -8.29 2.89 -31.86
C THR A 723 -8.67 4.31 -31.51
N ALA A 724 -9.52 4.49 -30.52
CA ALA A 724 -9.93 5.80 -30.06
C ALA A 724 -10.01 5.84 -28.53
N ALA A 725 -9.64 6.97 -27.95
CA ALA A 725 -9.70 7.24 -26.53
C ALA A 725 -10.42 8.57 -26.30
N ASP A 726 -11.30 8.58 -25.32
CA ASP A 726 -12.10 9.74 -24.96
C ASP A 726 -12.10 9.86 -23.44
N PRO A 727 -11.73 11.03 -22.88
CA PRO A 727 -11.66 11.20 -21.42
C PRO A 727 -13.05 11.20 -20.76
N ASP A 728 -14.12 11.45 -21.52
CA ASP A 728 -15.48 11.64 -21.02
C ASP A 728 -16.44 10.51 -21.46
N SER A 729 -15.97 9.57 -22.28
CA SER A 729 -16.76 8.43 -22.80
C SER A 729 -16.00 7.11 -22.75
N SER A 730 -16.68 6.06 -22.30
CA SER A 730 -16.15 4.69 -22.39
C SER A 730 -16.11 4.20 -23.84
N SER A 731 -15.30 3.19 -24.12
CA SER A 731 -15.15 2.63 -25.47
C SER A 731 -16.46 2.10 -26.08
N GLU A 732 -17.41 1.66 -25.25
CA GLU A 732 -18.72 1.16 -25.69
C GLU A 732 -19.67 2.27 -26.15
N GLN A 733 -19.40 3.52 -25.75
CA GLN A 733 -20.20 4.69 -26.10
C GLN A 733 -19.72 5.37 -27.39
N LEU A 734 -18.57 4.97 -27.93
CA LEU A 734 -18.00 5.52 -29.16
C LEU A 734 -18.65 4.91 -30.41
N ARG A 735 -19.08 5.77 -31.33
CA ARG A 735 -19.71 5.40 -32.60
C ARG A 735 -18.74 5.62 -33.76
N TRP A 736 -18.53 4.58 -34.56
CA TRP A 736 -17.57 4.57 -35.66
C TRP A 736 -18.26 4.73 -37.01
N SER A 737 -17.62 5.41 -37.95
CA SER A 737 -18.09 5.53 -39.33
C SER A 737 -16.92 5.69 -40.30
N TRP A 738 -16.74 4.71 -41.19
CA TRP A 738 -15.71 4.72 -42.23
C TRP A 738 -16.23 5.23 -43.57
N THR A 739 -15.53 6.19 -44.15
CA THR A 739 -15.69 6.63 -45.53
C THR A 739 -14.69 5.89 -46.41
N VAL A 740 -15.21 5.15 -47.39
CA VAL A 740 -14.42 4.24 -48.23
C VAL A 740 -14.70 4.54 -49.72
N PRO A 741 -13.67 4.70 -50.57
CA PRO A 741 -13.84 5.01 -51.98
C PRO A 741 -14.27 3.79 -52.79
N SER A 742 -14.89 4.03 -53.94
CA SER A 742 -15.27 2.96 -54.87
C SER A 742 -14.05 2.30 -55.51
N GLY A 743 -14.21 1.06 -55.98
CA GLY A 743 -13.16 0.32 -56.69
C GLY A 743 -12.12 -0.38 -55.80
N ILE A 744 -12.16 -0.19 -54.48
CA ILE A 744 -11.21 -0.78 -53.53
C ILE A 744 -11.40 -2.30 -53.31
N GLY A 745 -12.63 -2.80 -53.49
CA GLY A 745 -12.97 -4.20 -53.20
C GLY A 745 -14.31 -4.38 -52.50
N GLN A 746 -14.51 -5.56 -51.89
CA GLN A 746 -15.64 -5.81 -50.98
C GLN A 746 -15.26 -5.37 -49.56
N VAL A 747 -16.13 -4.65 -48.88
CA VAL A 747 -15.80 -3.97 -47.61
C VAL A 747 -16.87 -4.28 -46.56
N THR A 748 -16.44 -4.60 -45.33
CA THR A 748 -17.30 -4.83 -44.16
C THR A 748 -16.74 -4.14 -42.91
N GLY A 749 -17.59 -3.88 -41.91
CA GLY A 749 -17.19 -3.27 -40.63
C GLY A 749 -17.10 -1.74 -40.65
N GLN A 750 -17.79 -1.06 -41.57
CA GLN A 750 -17.75 0.39 -41.74
C GLN A 750 -18.29 1.18 -40.54
N ASP A 751 -19.00 0.54 -39.63
CA ASP A 751 -19.59 1.08 -38.40
C ASP A 751 -18.86 0.59 -37.13
N SER A 752 -17.66 0.01 -37.28
CA SER A 752 -16.86 -0.54 -36.19
C SER A 752 -15.45 0.04 -36.16
N ASN A 753 -14.69 -0.29 -35.11
CA ASN A 753 -13.26 0.07 -35.01
C ASN A 753 -12.36 -0.69 -36.02
N THR A 754 -12.91 -1.68 -36.73
CA THR A 754 -12.17 -2.54 -37.65
C THR A 754 -12.86 -2.64 -39.01
N LEU A 755 -12.19 -2.17 -40.06
CA LEU A 755 -12.62 -2.27 -41.44
C LEU A 755 -11.94 -3.46 -42.12
N THR A 756 -12.71 -4.39 -42.69
CA THR A 756 -12.18 -5.53 -43.45
C THR A 756 -12.43 -5.35 -44.94
N ILE A 757 -11.39 -5.48 -45.76
CA ILE A 757 -11.41 -5.22 -47.20
C ILE A 757 -10.90 -6.46 -47.94
N VAL A 758 -11.70 -7.03 -48.84
CA VAL A 758 -11.23 -7.98 -49.84
C VAL A 758 -10.85 -7.20 -51.10
N ALA A 759 -9.55 -7.00 -51.30
CA ALA A 759 -8.97 -6.12 -52.30
C ALA A 759 -9.41 -6.47 -53.73
N SER A 760 -9.76 -5.45 -54.52
CA SER A 760 -10.04 -5.61 -55.95
C SER A 760 -8.79 -6.04 -56.72
N ASN A 761 -8.99 -6.63 -57.91
CA ASN A 761 -7.88 -6.97 -58.78
C ASN A 761 -7.40 -5.73 -59.54
N VAL A 762 -6.21 -5.25 -59.22
CA VAL A 762 -5.53 -4.15 -59.91
C VAL A 762 -4.40 -4.66 -60.81
N THR A 763 -4.13 -3.95 -61.91
CA THR A 763 -3.04 -4.23 -62.88
C THR A 763 -1.78 -3.40 -62.66
N ALA A 764 -1.87 -2.37 -61.83
CA ALA A 764 -0.79 -1.52 -61.35
C ALA A 764 -1.11 -1.08 -59.91
N THR A 765 -0.11 -0.68 -59.12
CA THR A 765 -0.34 -0.26 -57.73
C THR A 765 -1.31 0.92 -57.69
N GLN A 766 -2.39 0.78 -56.91
CA GLN A 766 -3.39 1.83 -56.69
C GLN A 766 -3.44 2.22 -55.22
N SER A 767 -3.68 3.50 -54.96
CA SER A 767 -3.80 4.04 -53.60
C SER A 767 -5.22 4.54 -53.37
N PHE A 768 -5.82 4.10 -52.26
CA PHE A 768 -7.19 4.42 -51.88
C PHE A 768 -7.19 5.17 -50.54
N PRO A 769 -7.70 6.42 -50.47
CA PRO A 769 -7.83 7.13 -49.21
C PRO A 769 -8.96 6.51 -48.38
N LEU A 770 -8.72 6.27 -47.11
CA LEU A 770 -9.74 5.85 -46.14
C LEU A 770 -9.85 6.94 -45.07
N ALA A 771 -11.06 7.22 -44.61
CA ALA A 771 -11.28 8.10 -43.47
C ALA A 771 -12.20 7.44 -42.46
N VAL A 772 -11.93 7.67 -41.17
CA VAL A 772 -12.77 7.20 -40.07
C VAL A 772 -13.19 8.39 -39.23
N ARG A 773 -14.46 8.43 -38.86
CA ARG A 773 -15.03 9.36 -37.89
C ARG A 773 -15.43 8.59 -36.65
N VAL A 774 -15.03 9.08 -35.48
CA VAL A 774 -15.47 8.57 -34.18
C VAL A 774 -16.27 9.67 -33.50
N THR A 775 -17.47 9.34 -33.06
CA THR A 775 -18.38 10.26 -32.35
C THR A 775 -18.65 9.72 -30.95
N ASP A 776 -18.54 10.58 -29.96
CA ASP A 776 -18.83 10.25 -28.56
C ASP A 776 -20.34 10.31 -28.25
N GLN A 777 -20.69 10.12 -26.97
CA GLN A 777 -22.08 10.22 -26.52
C GLN A 777 -22.62 11.66 -26.50
N SER A 778 -21.73 12.66 -26.42
CA SER A 778 -22.09 14.08 -26.39
C SER A 778 -22.37 14.65 -27.80
N GLY A 779 -21.99 13.90 -28.84
CA GLY A 779 -22.14 14.27 -30.25
C GLY A 779 -20.89 14.91 -30.86
N LEU A 780 -19.81 15.07 -30.08
CA LEU A 780 -18.51 15.52 -30.55
C LEU A 780 -17.80 14.41 -31.33
N SER A 781 -16.99 14.80 -32.30
CA SER A 781 -16.33 13.83 -33.18
C SER A 781 -14.94 14.22 -33.61
N ALA A 782 -14.07 13.23 -33.72
CA ALA A 782 -12.80 13.34 -34.42
C ALA A 782 -12.80 12.56 -35.73
N ASN A 783 -11.88 12.94 -36.61
CA ASN A 783 -11.65 12.27 -37.88
C ASN A 783 -10.17 11.92 -38.02
N ALA A 784 -9.87 10.76 -38.57
CA ALA A 784 -8.54 10.37 -39.00
C ALA A 784 -8.60 9.80 -40.42
N SER A 785 -7.48 9.86 -41.13
CA SER A 785 -7.35 9.30 -42.48
C SER A 785 -6.10 8.46 -42.63
N THR A 786 -6.17 7.50 -43.55
CA THR A 786 -5.06 6.63 -43.93
C THR A 786 -5.11 6.34 -45.42
N THR A 787 -4.06 5.76 -45.97
CA THR A 787 -4.01 5.32 -47.37
C THR A 787 -3.84 3.81 -47.44
N LEU A 788 -4.73 3.12 -48.17
CA LEU A 788 -4.52 1.73 -48.53
C LEU A 788 -3.89 1.62 -49.91
N GLN A 789 -2.73 0.98 -50.00
CA GLN A 789 -2.09 0.62 -51.28
C GLN A 789 -2.41 -0.83 -51.64
N ILE A 790 -3.06 -1.03 -52.79
CA ILE A 790 -3.28 -2.35 -53.37
C ILE A 790 -2.28 -2.54 -54.49
N ASN A 791 -1.39 -3.52 -54.34
CA ASN A 791 -0.40 -3.89 -55.33
C ASN A 791 -0.96 -4.99 -56.26
N PRO A 792 -0.62 -4.96 -57.57
CA PRO A 792 -0.97 -6.04 -58.47
C PRO A 792 -0.31 -7.33 -57.99
N LEU A 793 -0.92 -8.48 -58.28
CA LEU A 793 -0.23 -9.76 -58.08
C LEU A 793 1.07 -9.75 -58.91
N PRO A 794 2.18 -10.29 -58.39
CA PRO A 794 3.44 -10.35 -59.12
C PRO A 794 3.22 -10.96 -60.50
N GLN A 795 3.51 -10.20 -61.55
CA GLN A 795 3.64 -10.75 -62.89
C GLN A 795 4.96 -11.52 -62.95
N PRO A 796 4.99 -12.82 -63.29
CA PRO A 796 6.24 -13.52 -63.51
C PRO A 796 7.00 -12.83 -64.65
N SER A 797 8.11 -12.17 -64.33
CA SER A 797 9.00 -11.58 -65.32
C SER A 797 9.84 -12.69 -65.96
N GLY A 798 9.43 -13.13 -67.16
CA GLY A 798 10.23 -13.96 -68.06
C GLY A 798 10.24 -15.46 -67.76
N GLY A 799 9.60 -16.24 -68.66
CA GLY A 799 9.77 -17.69 -68.76
C GLY A 799 8.46 -18.49 -68.73
N ASP A 800 8.02 -18.93 -69.90
CA ASP A 800 7.00 -19.95 -70.23
C ASP A 800 5.51 -19.76 -69.86
N PHE A 801 5.10 -18.97 -68.85
CA PHE A 801 3.67 -18.80 -68.54
C PHE A 801 3.28 -17.39 -68.04
N GLN A 802 2.02 -17.01 -68.25
CA GLN A 802 1.47 -15.67 -67.95
C GLN A 802 0.68 -15.62 -66.62
N TYR A 803 0.03 -16.71 -66.20
CA TYR A 803 -0.75 -16.79 -64.96
C TYR A 803 -0.57 -18.14 -64.25
N VAL A 804 -0.75 -18.23 -62.94
CA VAL A 804 -0.94 -19.54 -62.27
C VAL A 804 -2.44 -19.83 -62.25
N TYR A 805 -2.89 -20.97 -62.76
CA TYR A 805 -4.33 -21.29 -62.75
C TYR A 805 -4.85 -21.42 -61.31
N PRO A 806 -6.00 -20.81 -60.92
CA PRO A 806 -7.02 -20.12 -61.73
C PRO A 806 -6.94 -18.56 -61.73
N GLN A 807 -5.76 -17.97 -61.57
CA GLN A 807 -5.61 -16.51 -61.51
C GLN A 807 -6.04 -15.84 -62.82
N ASN A 808 -6.84 -14.78 -62.74
CA ASN A 808 -7.28 -13.99 -63.92
C ASN A 808 -7.94 -14.81 -65.03
N ILE A 809 -8.71 -15.86 -64.71
CA ILE A 809 -9.44 -16.70 -65.68
C ILE A 809 -10.18 -15.87 -66.75
N SER A 810 -10.78 -14.73 -66.37
CA SER A 810 -11.50 -13.86 -67.29
C SER A 810 -10.64 -13.34 -68.45
N GLN A 811 -9.31 -13.26 -68.26
CA GLN A 811 -8.32 -12.80 -69.24
C GLN A 811 -7.82 -13.91 -70.18
N TYR A 812 -8.18 -15.17 -69.93
CA TYR A 812 -7.65 -16.27 -70.73
C TYR A 812 -8.21 -16.23 -72.16
N LYS A 813 -7.31 -16.18 -73.12
CA LYS A 813 -7.62 -16.24 -74.55
C LYS A 813 -6.76 -17.31 -75.21
N ALA A 814 -7.08 -17.67 -76.44
CA ALA A 814 -6.22 -18.52 -77.26
C ALA A 814 -4.74 -18.10 -77.14
N GLY A 815 -3.85 -19.05 -76.88
CA GLY A 815 -2.42 -18.81 -76.67
C GLY A 815 -2.02 -18.40 -75.24
N THR A 816 -2.98 -18.21 -74.33
CA THR A 816 -2.66 -17.86 -72.92
C THR A 816 -1.98 -19.04 -72.25
N ARG A 817 -0.79 -18.84 -71.69
CA ARG A 817 -0.06 -19.89 -70.98
C ARG A 817 -0.25 -19.75 -69.48
N VAL A 818 -0.59 -20.84 -68.82
CA VAL A 818 -0.80 -20.88 -67.37
C VAL A 818 -0.05 -22.04 -66.72
N LYS A 819 0.39 -21.88 -65.47
CA LYS A 819 0.92 -22.99 -64.67
C LYS A 819 -0.24 -23.72 -63.98
N GLY A 820 -0.39 -25.01 -64.25
CA GLY A 820 -1.36 -25.89 -63.60
C GLY A 820 -0.98 -26.19 -62.16
N LYS A 821 -1.94 -26.72 -61.38
CA LYS A 821 -1.68 -27.15 -59.98
C LYS A 821 -0.63 -28.26 -59.88
N ASP A 822 -0.49 -29.05 -60.94
CA ASP A 822 0.53 -30.10 -61.09
C ASP A 822 1.92 -29.54 -61.45
N GLY A 823 2.06 -28.22 -61.50
CA GLY A 823 3.32 -27.52 -61.77
C GLY A 823 3.68 -27.42 -63.25
N ASN A 824 2.93 -28.04 -64.16
CA ASN A 824 3.20 -28.01 -65.61
C ASN A 824 2.61 -26.76 -66.27
N ILE A 825 3.09 -26.42 -67.48
CA ILE A 825 2.59 -25.27 -68.24
C ILE A 825 1.56 -25.71 -69.28
N TYR A 826 0.50 -24.92 -69.41
CA TYR A 826 -0.63 -25.19 -70.28
C TYR A 826 -0.98 -23.97 -71.11
N GLU A 827 -1.06 -24.12 -72.42
CA GLU A 827 -1.47 -23.08 -73.36
C GLU A 827 -2.93 -23.27 -73.77
N CYS A 828 -3.75 -22.22 -73.63
CA CYS A 828 -5.15 -22.24 -74.02
C CYS A 828 -5.29 -22.43 -75.53
N LYS A 829 -6.10 -23.40 -75.97
CA LYS A 829 -6.28 -23.72 -77.39
C LYS A 829 -6.90 -22.57 -78.20
N PRO A 830 -6.63 -22.50 -79.50
CA PRO A 830 -7.32 -21.58 -80.40
C PRO A 830 -8.81 -21.89 -80.53
N PHE A 831 -9.54 -20.98 -81.16
CA PHE A 831 -10.95 -21.17 -81.53
C PHE A 831 -11.14 -22.50 -82.30
N PRO A 832 -12.23 -23.27 -82.05
CA PRO A 832 -13.41 -22.93 -81.23
C PRO A 832 -13.28 -23.21 -79.72
N TYR A 833 -12.17 -23.76 -79.25
CA TYR A 833 -12.03 -24.29 -77.89
C TYR A 833 -11.58 -23.27 -76.84
N ALA A 834 -11.13 -22.09 -77.27
CA ALA A 834 -10.60 -21.03 -76.41
C ALA A 834 -11.56 -20.59 -75.28
N GLY A 835 -12.88 -20.72 -75.49
CA GLY A 835 -13.89 -20.41 -74.47
C GLY A 835 -13.84 -21.35 -73.26
N TRP A 836 -13.39 -22.59 -73.45
CA TRP A 836 -13.35 -23.61 -72.40
C TRP A 836 -12.21 -23.39 -71.40
N CYS A 837 -11.18 -22.62 -71.76
CA CYS A 837 -10.14 -22.18 -70.83
C CYS A 837 -10.72 -21.35 -69.67
N LYS A 838 -11.90 -20.74 -69.87
CA LYS A 838 -12.66 -20.02 -68.85
C LYS A 838 -13.77 -20.84 -68.20
N GLY A 839 -13.90 -22.11 -68.59
CA GLY A 839 -14.94 -23.00 -68.10
C GLY A 839 -14.75 -23.40 -66.63
N ALA A 840 -15.76 -24.06 -66.07
CA ALA A 840 -15.75 -24.49 -64.68
C ALA A 840 -14.55 -25.40 -64.38
N ALA A 841 -13.86 -25.13 -63.26
CA ALA A 841 -12.60 -25.77 -62.92
C ALA A 841 -12.70 -27.30 -62.81
N TRP A 842 -13.82 -27.84 -62.32
CA TRP A 842 -14.04 -29.28 -62.22
C TRP A 842 -13.97 -30.00 -63.59
N SER A 843 -14.32 -29.31 -64.67
CA SER A 843 -14.30 -29.85 -66.03
C SER A 843 -13.02 -29.46 -66.79
N TYR A 844 -12.57 -28.20 -66.68
CA TYR A 844 -11.54 -27.67 -67.57
C TYR A 844 -10.27 -27.15 -66.87
N ALA A 845 -10.04 -27.45 -65.58
CA ALA A 845 -8.79 -27.07 -64.93
C ALA A 845 -7.58 -27.78 -65.60
N PRO A 846 -6.54 -27.06 -66.04
CA PRO A 846 -5.40 -27.63 -66.74
C PRO A 846 -4.69 -28.71 -65.90
N GLY A 847 -4.54 -29.91 -66.47
CA GLY A 847 -3.91 -31.06 -65.81
C GLY A 847 -4.76 -31.82 -64.79
N ALA A 848 -5.98 -31.35 -64.48
CA ALA A 848 -6.80 -31.92 -63.39
C ALA A 848 -8.30 -32.08 -63.71
N GLY A 849 -8.88 -31.26 -64.59
CA GLY A 849 -10.31 -31.30 -64.91
C GLY A 849 -10.68 -32.46 -65.85
N LEU A 850 -11.90 -32.99 -65.75
CA LEU A 850 -12.33 -34.18 -66.53
C LEU A 850 -12.10 -34.07 -68.05
N ASN A 851 -12.23 -32.86 -68.59
CA ASN A 851 -12.07 -32.53 -70.01
C ASN A 851 -10.97 -31.49 -70.23
N TRP A 852 -9.94 -31.43 -69.36
CA TRP A 852 -8.92 -30.38 -69.46
C TRP A 852 -8.18 -30.38 -70.81
N ALA A 853 -7.99 -31.57 -71.40
CA ALA A 853 -7.31 -31.75 -72.67
C ALA A 853 -8.06 -31.10 -73.85
N ASP A 854 -9.34 -30.80 -73.69
CA ASP A 854 -10.16 -30.11 -74.69
C ASP A 854 -9.87 -28.60 -74.72
N ALA A 855 -9.55 -28.01 -73.57
CA ALA A 855 -9.29 -26.57 -73.42
C ALA A 855 -7.79 -26.21 -73.56
N TRP A 856 -6.88 -27.13 -73.23
CA TRP A 856 -5.47 -26.80 -73.02
C TRP A 856 -4.50 -27.69 -73.84
N ILE A 857 -3.35 -27.12 -74.20
CA ILE A 857 -2.18 -27.82 -74.74
C ILE A 857 -1.10 -27.82 -73.64
N LYS A 858 -0.66 -29.00 -73.19
CA LYS A 858 0.48 -29.08 -72.26
C LYS A 858 1.76 -28.68 -73.00
N ARG A 859 2.53 -27.75 -72.44
CA ARG A 859 3.77 -27.20 -73.02
C ARG A 859 5.00 -27.72 -72.30
#